data_AF-A0AAE0N363-F1
#
_entry.id   AF-A0AAE0N363-F1
#
_cell.length_a   1.000
_cell.length_b   1.000
_cell.length_c   1.000
_cell.angle_alpha   90.00
_cell.angle_beta   90.00
_cell.angle_gamma   90.00
#
_symmetry.space_group_name_H-M   'P 1'
#
loop_
_entity.id
_entity.type
_entity.pdbx_description
1 polymer ?
#
loop_
_entity_poly.entity_id
_entity_poly.type
_entity_poly.pdbx_seq_one_letter_code
_entity_poly.pdbx_strand_id
1 'polypeptide(L)'
;MSPDQTPDWSKAPEWEDLSAHTQWAAQLIRKVIADIENKASQDVLSTVKADEKHQLPVRGTLQQKGADGSVVDEIQEFKIGIIGAGAAGLFTAMILDHLNEKYQLNAKYEILEANTDDRLGGRLFTYYFKDKEGKSLGGHQYYDVGAMRFPHVSVMNRTFQLFEEVGIKEPVDCDNPKPGDLIRYYFTGTNTPTLYNGVQTNAPSKDFTANTFKITGLRPDIAAAHPDDLIEKKIRFWKKLYRFDPEMFWDGLTSEVDMLSVRQFLTNKGYDYDTIEYLETVETGNRWYDQAVSEMILESIDFDSDKPWSCIEGGTQEIAKRMLAKLNPGSFLNDNAPVLYKKPVKAISYVAQDDRKRVQVVVGGEEETPRTYHAVFNSAPLGAMQHMQLEGLNLGWEVKRAIRNLGYGASCKVGIRFKRLWWLEEPFNITEGGVGKTDLPIRNCVYPSYNIRDEKDKPGVLLASYTWSQEADRIGALIARSKSGAAADGSAPSADAIDAELQLKELLLHDLCRLHLPTRDCHQPDPDYEYRQMHKFLLDQYLDHFAWDWSADPYTVGAFAYFGPGQFQNMYPGLTKTDGKHIIIGEAASAHHAWVVGALESAVRGVYQFLFKHSKRSAAAARATEGYNCGKVRAPFGPLPSEYDRTSEVDLPDDVCGDRKLGEAKENKEHPPRGEWARAQVVFESARLRQGGDVLKPELLTEDDVLAIKQPLDRLVPA
;
A
#
# COMPACT_ATOMS: atom_id res chain seq x y z
N MET A 1 -13.03 -64.40 -5.78
CA MET A 1 -12.22 -65.61 -5.57
C MET A 1 -11.13 -65.27 -4.56
N SER A 2 -11.14 -66.00 -3.42
CA SER A 2 -10.22 -66.12 -2.27
C SER A 2 -9.50 -64.89 -1.64
N PRO A 3 -9.40 -64.79 -0.28
CA PRO A 3 -8.72 -63.71 0.44
C PRO A 3 -7.19 -63.81 0.63
N ASP A 4 -6.45 -64.74 0.00
CA ASP A 4 -5.05 -65.00 0.35
C ASP A 4 -4.02 -64.68 -0.75
N GLN A 5 -3.88 -63.41 -1.14
CA GLN A 5 -2.67 -62.94 -1.84
C GLN A 5 -2.21 -61.59 -1.30
N THR A 6 -1.51 -61.61 -0.16
CA THR A 6 -0.62 -60.52 0.23
C THR A 6 0.55 -60.43 -0.77
N PRO A 7 0.90 -59.23 -1.27
CA PRO A 7 2.12 -59.04 -2.06
C PRO A 7 3.36 -59.47 -1.26
N ASP A 8 4.33 -60.09 -1.93
CA ASP A 8 5.63 -60.44 -1.35
C ASP A 8 6.48 -59.17 -1.19
N TRP A 9 6.59 -58.69 0.05
CA TRP A 9 7.32 -57.48 0.44
C TRP A 9 8.84 -57.69 0.62
N SER A 10 9.38 -58.88 0.32
CA SER A 10 10.81 -59.20 0.48
C SER A 10 11.75 -58.50 -0.52
N LYS A 11 11.23 -57.58 -1.35
CA LYS A 11 12.01 -56.76 -2.30
C LYS A 11 11.77 -55.25 -2.17
N ALA A 12 11.10 -54.78 -1.13
CA ALA A 12 11.09 -53.35 -0.80
C ALA A 12 12.44 -52.97 -0.18
N PRO A 13 13.10 -51.88 -0.61
CA PRO A 13 14.37 -51.46 -0.01
C PRO A 13 14.16 -51.14 1.48
N GLU A 14 15.12 -51.53 2.33
CA GLU A 14 15.07 -51.27 3.77
C GLU A 14 15.10 -49.75 4.05
N TRP A 15 14.20 -49.32 4.93
CA TRP A 15 13.88 -47.91 5.23
C TRP A 15 14.96 -47.17 6.05
N GLU A 16 16.08 -47.82 6.35
CA GLU A 16 17.18 -47.26 7.13
C GLU A 16 18.13 -46.38 6.30
N ASP A 17 18.10 -46.47 4.96
CA ASP A 17 18.99 -45.71 4.06
C ASP A 17 18.47 -44.31 3.64
N LEU A 18 17.30 -43.90 4.15
CA LEU A 18 16.71 -42.59 3.86
C LEU A 18 17.60 -41.42 4.31
N SER A 19 18.43 -41.58 5.36
CA SER A 19 19.31 -40.49 5.79
C SER A 19 20.42 -40.19 4.78
N ALA A 20 20.96 -41.21 4.11
CA ALA A 20 22.02 -41.04 3.12
C ALA A 20 21.48 -40.45 1.81
N HIS A 21 20.28 -40.88 1.38
CA HIS A 21 19.64 -40.33 0.18
C HIS A 21 19.13 -38.89 0.37
N THR A 22 18.62 -38.53 1.56
CA THR A 22 18.23 -37.14 1.86
C THR A 22 19.46 -36.24 2.02
N GLN A 23 20.55 -36.73 2.63
CA GLN A 23 21.81 -35.99 2.69
C GLN A 23 22.47 -35.86 1.30
N TRP A 24 22.39 -36.90 0.47
CA TRP A 24 22.88 -36.88 -0.91
C TRP A 24 22.04 -35.95 -1.79
N ALA A 25 20.70 -35.95 -1.65
CA ALA A 25 19.83 -35.01 -2.36
C ALA A 25 20.07 -33.56 -1.92
N ALA A 26 20.25 -33.30 -0.62
CA ALA A 26 20.59 -31.97 -0.10
C ALA A 26 21.99 -31.52 -0.56
N GLN A 27 22.97 -32.42 -0.62
CA GLN A 27 24.29 -32.14 -1.19
C GLN A 27 24.24 -31.94 -2.71
N LEU A 28 23.44 -32.71 -3.44
CA LEU A 28 23.27 -32.58 -4.88
C LEU A 28 22.57 -31.27 -5.23
N ILE A 29 21.55 -30.87 -4.46
CA ILE A 29 20.88 -29.57 -4.60
C ILE A 29 21.86 -28.43 -4.29
N ARG A 30 22.65 -28.51 -3.21
CA ARG A 30 23.68 -27.50 -2.90
C ARG A 30 24.78 -27.45 -3.96
N LYS A 31 25.18 -28.59 -4.52
CA LYS A 31 26.21 -28.68 -5.57
C LYS A 31 25.68 -28.18 -6.91
N VAL A 32 24.42 -28.42 -7.23
CA VAL A 32 23.74 -27.88 -8.42
C VAL A 32 23.52 -26.38 -8.29
N ILE A 33 23.13 -25.88 -7.11
CA ILE A 33 23.04 -24.43 -6.84
C ILE A 33 24.43 -23.79 -6.95
N ALA A 34 25.47 -24.38 -6.34
CA ALA A 34 26.84 -23.88 -6.46
C ALA A 34 27.41 -23.97 -7.90
N ASP A 35 27.03 -24.99 -8.68
CA ASP A 35 27.40 -25.11 -10.10
C ASP A 35 26.62 -24.12 -10.99
N ILE A 36 25.38 -23.77 -10.63
CA ILE A 36 24.59 -22.72 -11.29
C ILE A 36 25.18 -21.34 -10.98
N GLU A 37 25.54 -21.09 -9.71
CA GLU A 37 26.19 -19.84 -9.27
C GLU A 37 27.60 -19.69 -9.87
N ASN A 38 28.38 -20.77 -9.96
CA ASN A 38 29.70 -20.75 -10.61
C ASN A 38 29.61 -20.64 -12.15
N LYS A 39 28.57 -21.20 -12.80
CA LYS A 39 28.34 -21.04 -14.25
C LYS A 39 27.75 -19.67 -14.61
N ALA A 40 27.02 -19.03 -13.71
CA ALA A 40 26.56 -17.65 -13.86
C ALA A 40 27.70 -16.62 -13.74
N SER A 41 28.87 -17.04 -13.25
CA SER A 41 30.02 -16.17 -12.97
C SER A 41 31.07 -16.11 -14.08
N GLN A 42 30.87 -16.81 -15.21
CA GLN A 42 31.81 -16.78 -16.35
C GLN A 42 31.07 -16.84 -17.68
N ASP A 43 30.53 -15.72 -18.13
CA ASP A 43 30.60 -15.30 -19.53
C ASP A 43 30.41 -13.79 -19.63
N VAL A 44 31.54 -13.09 -19.68
CA VAL A 44 31.61 -11.70 -20.13
C VAL A 44 31.40 -11.70 -21.63
N LEU A 45 30.24 -11.24 -22.09
CA LEU A 45 30.04 -10.82 -23.48
C LEU A 45 29.68 -9.34 -23.56
N SER A 46 30.74 -8.58 -23.85
CA SER A 46 30.83 -7.36 -24.66
C SER A 46 29.58 -6.49 -24.85
N THR A 47 29.74 -5.23 -24.42
CA THR A 47 29.07 -4.01 -24.87
C THR A 47 28.41 -4.11 -26.25
N VAL A 48 27.07 -4.08 -26.25
CA VAL A 48 26.28 -3.63 -27.41
C VAL A 48 25.85 -2.19 -27.13
N LYS A 49 26.02 -1.36 -28.15
CA LYS A 49 25.87 0.10 -28.10
C LYS A 49 24.46 0.53 -27.70
N ALA A 50 24.43 1.51 -26.82
CA ALA A 50 23.30 2.22 -26.22
C ALA A 50 22.41 3.05 -27.17
N ASP A 51 22.29 2.69 -28.45
CA ASP A 51 21.54 3.52 -29.42
C ASP A 51 20.45 2.69 -30.09
N GLU A 52 19.32 2.48 -29.40
CA GLU A 52 17.95 2.42 -29.96
C GLU A 52 16.89 2.14 -28.86
N LYS A 53 16.51 3.22 -28.16
CA LYS A 53 15.16 3.61 -27.68
C LYS A 53 14.33 2.59 -26.88
N HIS A 54 13.76 3.05 -25.75
CA HIS A 54 12.78 2.42 -24.84
C HIS A 54 11.56 1.73 -25.49
N GLN A 55 11.81 0.71 -26.29
CA GLN A 55 10.91 -0.27 -26.82
C GLN A 55 11.67 -1.59 -26.76
N LEU A 56 11.62 -2.27 -25.61
CA LEU A 56 11.81 -3.70 -25.73
C LEU A 56 10.60 -4.27 -26.45
N PRO A 57 10.81 -5.11 -27.48
CA PRO A 57 9.73 -5.88 -28.03
C PRO A 57 9.30 -6.83 -26.92
N VAL A 58 8.10 -6.62 -26.37
CA VAL A 58 7.36 -7.76 -25.83
C VAL A 58 7.26 -8.72 -26.99
N ARG A 59 8.02 -9.82 -26.98
CA ARG A 59 7.98 -10.83 -28.05
C ARG A 59 6.56 -11.40 -28.10
N GLY A 60 5.73 -10.78 -28.93
CA GLY A 60 4.42 -11.22 -29.34
C GLY A 60 3.25 -10.75 -28.45
N THR A 61 2.58 -9.68 -28.85
CA THR A 61 1.11 -9.67 -28.86
C THR A 61 0.69 -10.79 -29.80
N LEU A 62 0.57 -12.00 -29.25
CA LEU A 62 0.25 -13.18 -30.03
C LEU A 62 -1.27 -13.17 -30.23
N GLN A 63 -1.73 -13.20 -31.48
CA GLN A 63 -3.13 -13.52 -31.79
C GLN A 63 -3.16 -14.98 -32.26
N GLN A 64 -4.07 -15.79 -31.71
CA GLN A 64 -4.33 -17.09 -32.32
C GLN A 64 -5.00 -16.88 -33.68
N LYS A 65 -4.46 -17.54 -34.70
CA LYS A 65 -5.09 -17.62 -36.02
C LYS A 65 -5.70 -19.00 -36.20
N GLY A 66 -6.95 -19.03 -36.68
CA GLY A 66 -7.63 -20.24 -37.10
C GLY A 66 -6.93 -20.89 -38.30
N ALA A 67 -7.34 -22.11 -38.63
CA ALA A 67 -6.80 -22.84 -39.78
C ALA A 67 -6.99 -22.10 -41.12
N ASP A 68 -7.95 -21.18 -41.18
CA ASP A 68 -8.26 -20.31 -42.32
C ASP A 68 -7.53 -18.94 -42.28
N GLY A 69 -6.73 -18.69 -41.24
CA GLY A 69 -6.02 -17.42 -41.03
C GLY A 69 -6.83 -16.32 -40.34
N SER A 70 -8.10 -16.57 -39.99
CA SER A 70 -8.94 -15.64 -39.22
C SER A 70 -8.45 -15.54 -37.76
N VAL A 71 -8.66 -14.39 -37.10
CA VAL A 71 -8.31 -14.24 -35.67
C VAL A 71 -9.34 -15.01 -34.84
N VAL A 72 -8.87 -15.94 -34.00
CA VAL A 72 -9.73 -16.64 -33.04
C VAL A 72 -9.94 -15.72 -31.83
N ASP A 73 -11.19 -15.29 -31.63
CA ASP A 73 -11.59 -14.51 -30.47
C ASP A 73 -12.39 -15.40 -29.52
N GLU A 74 -11.68 -16.05 -28.59
CA GLU A 74 -12.29 -16.97 -27.62
C GLU A 74 -13.13 -16.25 -26.56
N ILE A 75 -12.74 -15.01 -26.21
CA ILE A 75 -13.38 -14.24 -25.14
C ILE A 75 -13.98 -12.96 -25.71
N GLN A 76 -15.30 -13.02 -25.95
CA GLN A 76 -16.07 -11.87 -26.44
C GLN A 76 -16.47 -10.88 -25.35
N GLU A 77 -16.56 -11.32 -24.09
CA GLU A 77 -16.90 -10.47 -22.93
C GLU A 77 -16.04 -10.88 -21.72
N PHE A 78 -15.40 -9.89 -21.09
CA PHE A 78 -14.63 -10.11 -19.87
C PHE A 78 -15.45 -9.76 -18.62
N LYS A 79 -15.86 -10.76 -17.86
CA LYS A 79 -16.32 -10.55 -16.46
C LYS A 79 -15.14 -10.35 -15.51
N ILE A 80 -15.08 -9.22 -14.82
CA ILE A 80 -13.97 -8.81 -13.95
C ILE A 80 -14.48 -8.53 -12.54
N GLY A 81 -13.82 -9.09 -11.53
CA GLY A 81 -14.06 -8.76 -10.12
C GLY A 81 -13.04 -7.74 -9.64
N ILE A 82 -13.47 -6.70 -8.94
CA ILE A 82 -12.60 -5.73 -8.30
C ILE A 82 -12.85 -5.81 -6.80
N ILE A 83 -11.82 -6.06 -5.99
CA ILE A 83 -11.94 -6.16 -4.53
C ILE A 83 -11.45 -4.84 -3.93
N GLY A 84 -12.35 -4.11 -3.28
CA GLY A 84 -12.12 -2.79 -2.68
C GLY A 84 -12.52 -1.63 -3.60
N ALA A 85 -13.32 -0.71 -3.05
CA ALA A 85 -13.71 0.57 -3.68
C ALA A 85 -12.82 1.72 -3.21
N GLY A 86 -11.52 1.44 -3.02
CA GLY A 86 -10.49 2.45 -2.80
C GLY A 86 -10.02 3.10 -4.11
N ALA A 87 -9.01 3.99 -4.02
CA ALA A 87 -8.47 4.70 -5.19
C ALA A 87 -8.06 3.75 -6.33
N ALA A 88 -7.32 2.68 -6.03
CA ALA A 88 -6.88 1.72 -7.04
C ALA A 88 -8.06 0.99 -7.71
N GLY A 89 -9.02 0.47 -6.92
CA GLY A 89 -10.16 -0.27 -7.46
C GLY A 89 -11.10 0.58 -8.32
N LEU A 90 -11.44 1.80 -7.85
CA LEU A 90 -12.25 2.74 -8.62
C LEU A 90 -11.53 3.18 -9.90
N PHE A 91 -10.21 3.41 -9.82
CA PHE A 91 -9.43 3.80 -10.99
C PHE A 91 -9.29 2.65 -12.00
N THR A 92 -9.15 1.39 -11.56
CA THR A 92 -9.20 0.21 -12.44
C THR A 92 -10.51 0.17 -13.23
N ALA A 93 -11.66 0.42 -12.59
CA ALA A 93 -12.94 0.48 -13.28
C ALA A 93 -12.99 1.59 -14.36
N MET A 94 -12.45 2.78 -14.05
CA MET A 94 -12.32 3.86 -15.05
C MET A 94 -11.42 3.49 -16.23
N ILE A 95 -10.29 2.79 -15.98
CA ILE A 95 -9.42 2.29 -17.06
C ILE A 95 -10.20 1.31 -17.93
N LEU A 96 -10.96 0.38 -17.35
CA LEU A 96 -11.77 -0.58 -18.11
C LEU A 96 -12.82 0.11 -18.99
N ASP A 97 -13.48 1.15 -18.47
CA ASP A 97 -14.43 1.96 -19.25
C ASP A 97 -13.76 2.65 -20.44
N HIS A 98 -12.58 3.24 -20.22
CA HIS A 98 -11.79 3.83 -21.30
C HIS A 98 -11.41 2.80 -22.38
N LEU A 99 -11.02 1.60 -21.96
CA LEU A 99 -10.63 0.52 -22.88
C LEU A 99 -11.84 -0.07 -23.63
N ASN A 100 -13.01 -0.13 -23.00
CA ASN A 100 -14.27 -0.48 -23.65
C ASN A 100 -14.58 0.50 -24.78
N GLU A 101 -14.51 1.81 -24.50
CA GLU A 101 -14.77 2.86 -25.49
C GLU A 101 -13.76 2.80 -26.65
N LYS A 102 -12.46 2.77 -26.32
CA LYS A 102 -11.39 2.97 -27.31
C LYS A 102 -11.00 1.71 -28.07
N TYR A 103 -11.00 0.55 -27.42
CA TYR A 103 -10.47 -0.70 -27.98
C TYR A 103 -11.52 -1.81 -28.11
N GLN A 104 -12.77 -1.53 -27.71
CA GLN A 104 -13.89 -2.46 -27.72
C GLN A 104 -13.58 -3.73 -26.91
N LEU A 105 -12.97 -3.53 -25.73
CA LEU A 105 -12.57 -4.62 -24.83
C LEU A 105 -13.76 -5.47 -24.34
N ASN A 106 -14.94 -4.87 -24.22
CA ASN A 106 -16.16 -5.48 -23.69
C ASN A 106 -15.95 -6.12 -22.29
N ALA A 107 -15.32 -5.36 -21.39
CA ALA A 107 -15.16 -5.72 -19.99
C ALA A 107 -16.38 -5.27 -19.19
N LYS A 108 -16.97 -6.21 -18.45
CA LYS A 108 -18.00 -6.01 -17.44
C LYS A 108 -17.40 -6.20 -16.06
N TYR A 109 -17.70 -5.32 -15.11
CA TYR A 109 -17.13 -5.39 -13.77
C TYR A 109 -18.14 -5.17 -12.65
N GLU A 110 -17.76 -5.62 -11.46
CA GLU A 110 -18.34 -5.20 -10.19
C GLU A 110 -17.24 -5.02 -9.14
N ILE A 111 -17.49 -4.15 -8.19
CA ILE A 111 -16.57 -3.76 -7.11
C ILE A 111 -17.15 -4.26 -5.79
N LEU A 112 -16.43 -5.13 -5.10
CA LEU A 112 -16.81 -5.70 -3.81
C LEU A 112 -16.12 -4.89 -2.70
N GLU A 113 -16.89 -4.04 -2.00
CA GLU A 113 -16.40 -3.22 -0.91
C GLU A 113 -16.79 -3.84 0.43
N ALA A 114 -15.80 -4.08 1.29
CA ALA A 114 -16.03 -4.70 2.60
C ALA A 114 -16.77 -3.74 3.56
N ASN A 115 -16.51 -2.44 3.43
CA ASN A 115 -17.06 -1.39 4.25
C ASN A 115 -18.45 -0.92 3.79
N THR A 116 -19.02 0.03 4.53
CA THR A 116 -20.27 0.72 4.21
C THR A 116 -20.08 1.84 3.18
N ASP A 117 -21.18 2.36 2.65
CA ASP A 117 -21.19 3.37 1.58
C ASP A 117 -20.64 4.73 2.03
N ASP A 118 -20.77 5.07 3.31
CA ASP A 118 -20.15 6.26 3.90
C ASP A 118 -18.61 6.17 3.97
N ARG A 119 -18.03 4.97 3.81
CA ARG A 119 -16.59 4.71 3.76
C ARG A 119 -16.05 4.46 2.33
N LEU A 120 -16.82 4.81 1.29
CA LEU A 120 -16.34 4.82 -0.10
C LEU A 120 -14.99 5.56 -0.21
N GLY A 121 -14.02 4.96 -0.90
CA GLY A 121 -12.69 5.53 -1.12
C GLY A 121 -11.59 4.92 -0.24
N GLY A 122 -11.95 4.12 0.78
CA GLY A 122 -11.00 3.44 1.66
C GLY A 122 -10.13 4.44 2.44
N ARG A 123 -8.87 4.60 2.02
CA ARG A 123 -7.90 5.58 2.57
C ARG A 123 -8.05 7.00 2.00
N LEU A 124 -8.95 7.21 1.04
CA LEU A 124 -9.50 8.54 0.71
C LEU A 124 -10.69 8.79 1.66
N PHE A 125 -10.39 9.10 2.92
CA PHE A 125 -11.41 9.22 3.97
C PHE A 125 -11.44 10.61 4.57
N THR A 126 -12.60 11.25 4.43
CA THR A 126 -12.93 12.50 5.09
C THR A 126 -13.95 12.22 6.20
N TYR A 127 -13.62 12.59 7.44
CA TYR A 127 -14.59 12.54 8.53
C TYR A 127 -15.31 13.87 8.64
N TYR A 128 -16.62 13.86 8.47
CA TYR A 128 -17.49 15.01 8.67
C TYR A 128 -18.09 14.94 10.08
N PHE A 129 -17.89 15.97 10.89
CA PHE A 129 -18.52 16.06 12.21
C PHE A 129 -20.04 16.16 12.05
N LYS A 130 -20.76 15.52 12.98
CA LYS A 130 -22.21 15.37 12.93
C LYS A 130 -22.88 16.06 14.12
N ASP A 131 -24.12 16.52 13.94
CA ASP A 131 -24.98 16.95 15.04
C ASP A 131 -25.48 15.73 15.86
N LYS A 132 -26.34 16.00 16.86
CA LYS A 132 -26.87 14.97 17.75
C LYS A 132 -27.80 14.00 17.02
N GLU A 133 -28.37 14.44 15.92
CA GLU A 133 -29.25 13.69 15.03
C GLU A 133 -28.46 12.89 13.98
N GLY A 134 -27.12 13.00 13.96
CA GLY A 134 -26.24 12.26 13.07
C GLY A 134 -26.08 12.89 11.68
N LYS A 135 -26.56 14.12 11.46
CA LYS A 135 -26.42 14.85 10.21
C LYS A 135 -25.13 15.64 10.19
N SER A 136 -24.45 15.68 9.04
CA SER A 136 -23.24 16.50 8.86
C SER A 136 -23.52 17.96 9.23
N LEU A 137 -22.60 18.56 10.01
CA LEU A 137 -22.66 19.97 10.39
C LEU A 137 -22.43 20.92 9.19
N GLY A 138 -21.91 20.40 8.07
CA GLY A 138 -21.63 21.18 6.86
C GLY A 138 -20.41 22.11 6.98
N GLY A 139 -20.10 22.83 5.89
CA GLY A 139 -18.94 23.72 5.81
C GLY A 139 -17.62 22.99 6.09
N HIS A 140 -16.64 23.70 6.66
CA HIS A 140 -15.34 23.15 7.05
C HIS A 140 -15.35 22.36 8.37
N GLN A 141 -16.49 21.80 8.79
CA GLN A 141 -16.57 20.93 9.97
C GLN A 141 -16.15 19.49 9.63
N TYR A 142 -14.96 19.33 9.08
CA TYR A 142 -14.39 18.04 8.69
C TYR A 142 -12.88 18.03 8.85
N TYR A 143 -12.27 16.84 8.79
CA TYR A 143 -10.86 16.70 8.45
C TYR A 143 -10.62 15.41 7.65
N ASP A 144 -9.52 15.37 6.91
CA ASP A 144 -9.11 14.18 6.19
C ASP A 144 -8.32 13.22 7.09
N VAL A 145 -8.93 12.07 7.35
CA VAL A 145 -8.36 10.96 8.11
C VAL A 145 -7.21 10.30 7.34
N GLY A 146 -7.37 10.21 6.02
CA GLY A 146 -6.38 9.60 5.11
C GLY A 146 -5.58 10.64 4.32
N ALA A 147 -5.58 10.50 2.99
CA ALA A 147 -4.93 11.47 2.10
C ALA A 147 -5.51 12.88 2.32
N MET A 148 -4.66 13.92 2.30
CA MET A 148 -5.09 15.30 2.60
C MET A 148 -4.37 16.40 1.80
N ARG A 149 -3.29 16.06 1.11
CA ARG A 149 -2.41 17.03 0.45
C ARG A 149 -1.75 16.42 -0.79
N PHE A 150 -1.49 17.26 -1.78
CA PHE A 150 -1.04 16.85 -3.11
C PHE A 150 0.07 17.82 -3.58
N PRO A 151 1.34 17.38 -3.59
CA PRO A 151 2.45 18.18 -4.08
C PRO A 151 2.45 18.26 -5.60
N HIS A 152 2.76 19.43 -6.15
CA HIS A 152 2.94 19.61 -7.59
C HIS A 152 4.35 19.19 -7.99
N VAL A 153 4.54 17.89 -8.18
CA VAL A 153 5.79 17.26 -8.66
C VAL A 153 5.50 16.32 -9.82
N SER A 154 6.50 16.05 -10.67
CA SER A 154 6.32 15.22 -11.86
C SER A 154 5.81 13.81 -11.53
N VAL A 155 6.21 13.27 -10.37
CA VAL A 155 5.73 11.98 -9.86
C VAL A 155 4.22 11.99 -9.70
N MET A 156 3.64 13.08 -9.20
CA MET A 156 2.20 13.18 -8.92
C MET A 156 1.36 13.53 -10.16
N ASN A 157 1.96 13.67 -11.35
CA ASN A 157 1.27 14.11 -12.56
C ASN A 157 0.00 13.27 -12.86
N ARG A 158 0.06 11.94 -12.68
CA ARG A 158 -1.12 11.08 -12.91
C ARG A 158 -2.27 11.40 -11.97
N THR A 159 -1.98 11.78 -10.72
CA THR A 159 -3.01 12.21 -9.75
C THR A 159 -3.69 13.49 -10.22
N PHE A 160 -2.95 14.49 -10.70
CA PHE A 160 -3.55 15.71 -11.23
C PHE A 160 -4.29 15.48 -12.55
N GLN A 161 -3.81 14.59 -13.40
CA GLN A 161 -4.55 14.16 -14.61
C GLN A 161 -5.85 13.43 -14.25
N LEU A 162 -5.86 12.65 -13.16
CA LEU A 162 -7.09 12.08 -12.61
C LEU A 162 -8.03 13.21 -12.14
N PHE A 163 -7.52 14.22 -11.45
CA PHE A 163 -8.34 15.37 -11.02
C PHE A 163 -9.03 16.04 -12.21
N GLU A 164 -8.29 16.29 -13.29
CA GLU A 164 -8.86 16.81 -14.54
C GLU A 164 -9.97 15.90 -15.10
N GLU A 165 -9.73 14.58 -15.16
CA GLU A 165 -10.68 13.58 -15.67
C GLU A 165 -12.00 13.56 -14.88
N VAL A 166 -11.90 13.65 -13.55
CA VAL A 166 -13.07 13.63 -12.64
C VAL A 166 -13.61 15.02 -12.33
N GLY A 167 -13.07 16.07 -12.97
CA GLY A 167 -13.55 17.44 -12.87
C GLY A 167 -13.21 18.16 -11.56
N ILE A 168 -12.22 17.69 -10.82
CA ILE A 168 -11.59 18.43 -9.71
C ILE A 168 -10.67 19.48 -10.35
N LYS A 169 -10.96 20.76 -10.09
CA LYS A 169 -10.29 21.88 -10.76
C LYS A 169 -9.91 22.94 -9.76
N GLU A 170 -8.92 23.74 -10.10
CA GLU A 170 -8.68 25.00 -9.40
C GLU A 170 -9.88 25.94 -9.61
N PRO A 171 -10.40 26.56 -8.54
CA PRO A 171 -11.53 27.46 -8.66
C PRO A 171 -11.13 28.73 -9.41
N VAL A 172 -12.06 29.29 -10.19
CA VAL A 172 -11.88 30.59 -10.85
C VAL A 172 -11.92 31.73 -9.82
N ASP A 173 -12.73 31.56 -8.77
CA ASP A 173 -12.82 32.45 -7.63
C ASP A 173 -12.28 31.74 -6.39
N CYS A 174 -11.05 32.06 -6.02
CA CYS A 174 -10.37 31.48 -4.86
C CYS A 174 -11.03 31.85 -3.52
N ASP A 175 -11.90 32.87 -3.49
CA ASP A 175 -12.52 33.34 -2.25
C ASP A 175 -13.73 32.51 -1.82
N ASN A 176 -14.30 31.71 -2.73
CA ASN A 176 -15.43 30.83 -2.43
C ASN A 176 -15.34 29.49 -3.19
N PRO A 177 -14.36 28.64 -2.85
CA PRO A 177 -14.20 27.33 -3.47
C PRO A 177 -15.40 26.42 -3.13
N LYS A 178 -15.71 25.48 -4.02
CA LYS A 178 -16.79 24.49 -3.84
C LYS A 178 -16.23 23.14 -3.41
N PRO A 179 -17.02 22.30 -2.72
CA PRO A 179 -16.61 20.92 -2.43
C PRO A 179 -16.14 20.16 -3.69
N GLY A 180 -14.92 19.63 -3.60
CA GLY A 180 -14.17 18.95 -4.64
C GLY A 180 -13.40 19.89 -5.59
N ASP A 181 -13.28 21.18 -5.28
CA ASP A 181 -12.32 22.07 -5.92
C ASP A 181 -10.92 21.88 -5.31
N LEU A 182 -9.89 22.14 -6.12
CA LEU A 182 -8.50 22.10 -5.72
C LEU A 182 -8.10 23.46 -5.14
N ILE A 183 -7.77 23.51 -3.86
CA ILE A 183 -7.34 24.74 -3.16
C ILE A 183 -5.90 24.61 -2.70
N ARG A 184 -5.29 25.74 -2.32
CA ARG A 184 -3.91 25.75 -1.82
C ARG A 184 -3.81 25.04 -0.47
N TYR A 185 -2.85 24.15 -0.36
CA TYR A 185 -2.39 23.58 0.90
C TYR A 185 -1.11 24.31 1.34
N TYR A 186 -1.15 24.92 2.51
CA TYR A 186 0.01 25.57 3.12
C TYR A 186 0.80 24.54 3.91
N PHE A 187 1.89 24.04 3.31
CA PHE A 187 2.80 23.10 3.97
C PHE A 187 3.60 23.77 5.09
N THR A 188 4.05 25.00 4.85
CA THR A 188 4.62 25.90 5.83
C THR A 188 3.67 27.07 6.05
N GLY A 189 3.59 27.55 7.29
CA GLY A 189 2.72 28.66 7.69
C GLY A 189 3.45 29.62 8.63
N THR A 190 2.96 30.85 8.71
CA THR A 190 3.48 31.88 9.61
C THR A 190 3.10 31.60 11.06
N ASN A 191 3.99 31.98 11.99
CA ASN A 191 3.82 31.82 13.44
C ASN A 191 3.54 30.39 13.92
N THR A 192 3.83 29.38 13.09
CA THR A 192 3.63 27.99 13.47
C THR A 192 4.61 27.60 14.59
N PRO A 193 4.11 27.16 15.76
CA PRO A 193 4.96 26.86 16.89
C PRO A 193 5.76 25.58 16.67
N THR A 194 7.02 25.59 17.09
CA THR A 194 7.88 24.42 17.13
C THR A 194 8.42 24.26 18.55
N LEU A 195 8.33 23.06 19.10
CA LEU A 195 8.79 22.75 20.46
C LEU A 195 9.61 21.46 20.49
N TYR A 196 10.89 21.59 20.77
CA TYR A 196 11.78 20.46 21.03
C TYR A 196 12.61 20.71 22.28
N ASN A 197 12.93 19.66 23.02
CA ASN A 197 13.74 19.72 24.24
C ASN A 197 13.21 20.75 25.27
N GLY A 198 11.88 20.89 25.32
CA GLY A 198 11.20 21.87 26.17
C GLY A 198 11.42 23.33 25.78
N VAL A 199 12.04 23.61 24.63
CA VAL A 199 12.24 24.96 24.11
C VAL A 199 11.26 25.23 22.98
N GLN A 200 10.40 26.23 23.17
CA GLN A 200 9.40 26.66 22.20
C GLN A 200 9.92 27.84 21.35
N THR A 201 9.62 27.84 20.06
CA THR A 201 9.82 28.98 19.17
C THR A 201 8.72 29.05 18.10
N ASN A 202 8.45 30.25 17.59
CA ASN A 202 7.61 30.47 16.40
C ASN A 202 8.46 30.82 15.16
N ALA A 203 9.78 30.63 15.23
CA ALA A 203 10.67 30.85 14.11
C ALA A 203 10.25 29.98 12.91
N PRO A 204 10.36 30.49 11.66
CA PRO A 204 10.09 29.70 10.48
C PRO A 204 10.89 28.39 10.51
N SER A 205 10.28 27.29 10.10
CA SER A 205 10.91 25.95 10.19
C SER A 205 12.31 25.92 9.58
N LYS A 206 12.48 26.57 8.43
CA LYS A 206 13.74 26.68 7.67
C LYS A 206 14.90 27.36 8.43
N ASP A 207 14.62 28.04 9.53
CA ASP A 207 15.60 28.85 10.26
C ASP A 207 16.07 28.16 11.56
N PHE A 208 15.43 27.06 11.99
CA PHE A 208 15.83 26.39 13.23
C PHE A 208 17.00 25.42 13.03
N THR A 209 17.72 25.21 14.12
CA THR A 209 18.87 24.31 14.24
C THR A 209 18.84 23.65 15.62
N ALA A 210 19.73 22.70 15.89
CA ALA A 210 19.80 22.07 17.21
C ALA A 210 20.07 23.09 18.32
N ASN A 211 20.88 24.12 18.01
CA ASN A 211 21.17 25.24 18.91
C ASN A 211 19.91 26.06 19.26
N THR A 212 18.93 26.15 18.35
CA THR A 212 17.66 26.85 18.61
C THR A 212 16.93 26.23 19.79
N PHE A 213 16.98 24.91 19.90
CA PHE A 213 16.32 24.12 20.94
C PHE A 213 17.26 23.73 22.10
N LYS A 214 18.46 24.33 22.15
CA LYS A 214 19.48 24.06 23.17
C LYS A 214 19.85 22.57 23.26
N ILE A 215 19.83 21.86 22.14
CA ILE A 215 20.22 20.45 22.08
C ILE A 215 21.75 20.36 22.13
N THR A 216 22.27 19.66 23.12
CA THR A 216 23.71 19.50 23.37
C THR A 216 24.19 18.10 22.99
N GLY A 217 25.51 17.90 22.89
CA GLY A 217 26.11 16.59 22.58
C GLY A 217 26.37 16.36 21.09
N LEU A 218 25.84 17.23 20.23
CA LEU A 218 26.12 17.21 18.80
C LEU A 218 27.43 17.94 18.46
N ARG A 219 28.07 17.52 17.38
CA ARG A 219 29.21 18.25 16.81
C ARG A 219 28.81 19.70 16.46
N PRO A 220 29.68 20.71 16.64
CA PRO A 220 29.32 22.11 16.41
C PRO A 220 28.82 22.41 14.99
N ASP A 221 29.39 21.75 13.97
CA ASP A 221 28.97 21.93 12.58
C ASP A 221 27.59 21.31 12.27
N ILE A 222 27.22 20.25 12.98
CA ILE A 222 25.89 19.62 12.91
C ILE A 222 24.89 20.48 13.68
N ALA A 223 25.23 20.92 14.89
CA ALA A 223 24.35 21.69 15.76
C ALA A 223 23.94 23.05 15.16
N ALA A 224 24.80 23.62 14.30
CA ALA A 224 24.59 24.89 13.60
C ALA A 224 23.94 24.74 12.21
N ALA A 225 23.75 23.53 11.70
CA ALA A 225 23.16 23.29 10.39
C ALA A 225 21.65 22.98 10.50
N HIS A 226 20.90 23.31 9.44
CA HIS A 226 19.51 22.92 9.33
C HIS A 226 19.42 21.39 9.09
N PRO A 227 18.52 20.66 9.76
CA PRO A 227 18.38 19.20 9.60
C PRO A 227 18.16 18.76 8.15
N ASP A 228 17.26 19.42 7.41
CA ASP A 228 17.04 19.12 5.98
C ASP A 228 18.33 19.22 5.16
N ASP A 229 19.17 20.22 5.39
CA ASP A 229 20.43 20.38 4.64
C ASP A 229 21.41 19.24 4.92
N LEU A 230 21.40 18.71 6.15
CA LEU A 230 22.22 17.57 6.54
C LEU A 230 21.78 16.29 5.81
N ILE A 231 20.47 16.02 5.74
CA ILE A 231 19.92 14.87 5.02
C ILE A 231 20.07 15.04 3.50
N GLU A 232 19.66 16.18 2.95
CA GLU A 232 19.73 16.50 1.52
C GLU A 232 21.18 16.36 1.01
N LYS A 233 22.19 16.77 1.78
CA LYS A 233 23.60 16.56 1.43
C LYS A 233 23.97 15.08 1.21
N LYS A 234 23.28 14.14 1.86
CA LYS A 234 23.54 12.69 1.72
C LYS A 234 22.77 12.04 0.58
N ILE A 235 21.60 12.56 0.21
CA ILE A 235 20.70 11.92 -0.76
C ILE A 235 20.57 12.66 -2.10
N ARG A 236 21.07 13.90 -2.21
CA ARG A 236 20.98 14.72 -3.44
C ARG A 236 21.44 14.01 -4.72
N PHE A 237 22.44 13.14 -4.61
CA PHE A 237 22.92 12.34 -5.75
C PHE A 237 21.78 11.49 -6.34
N TRP A 238 21.03 10.77 -5.49
CA TRP A 238 19.92 9.93 -5.90
C TRP A 238 18.77 10.74 -6.51
N LYS A 239 18.42 11.89 -5.91
CA LYS A 239 17.41 12.81 -6.47
C LYS A 239 17.79 13.30 -7.87
N LYS A 240 19.09 13.56 -8.10
CA LYS A 240 19.60 13.91 -9.44
C LYS A 240 19.53 12.72 -10.40
N LEU A 241 19.92 11.52 -9.97
CA LEU A 241 19.80 10.32 -10.80
C LEU A 241 18.35 10.10 -11.23
N TYR A 242 17.39 10.17 -10.31
CA TYR A 242 15.98 10.01 -10.65
C TYR A 242 15.52 10.96 -11.77
N ARG A 243 16.03 12.20 -11.78
CA ARG A 243 15.66 13.22 -12.77
C ARG A 243 16.38 13.05 -14.12
N PHE A 244 17.63 12.62 -14.12
CA PHE A 244 18.51 12.68 -15.30
C PHE A 244 18.90 11.31 -15.88
N ASP A 245 18.84 10.26 -15.06
CA ASP A 245 19.14 8.88 -15.43
C ASP A 245 18.28 7.90 -14.60
N PRO A 246 16.97 7.78 -14.92
CA PRO A 246 16.05 6.93 -14.15
C PRO A 246 16.44 5.44 -14.17
N GLU A 247 17.10 4.97 -15.23
CA GLU A 247 17.54 3.58 -15.35
C GLU A 247 18.63 3.29 -14.31
N MET A 248 19.69 4.10 -14.30
CA MET A 248 20.75 3.98 -13.30
C MET A 248 20.23 4.26 -11.88
N PHE A 249 19.21 5.13 -11.73
CA PHE A 249 18.55 5.32 -10.45
C PHE A 249 17.91 4.04 -9.92
N TRP A 250 17.07 3.37 -10.71
CA TRP A 250 16.34 2.18 -10.23
C TRP A 250 17.28 1.00 -9.99
N ASP A 251 18.27 0.80 -10.86
CA ASP A 251 19.31 -0.21 -10.66
C ASP A 251 20.12 0.07 -9.38
N GLY A 252 20.62 1.29 -9.21
CA GLY A 252 21.38 1.67 -8.02
C GLY A 252 20.56 1.67 -6.73
N LEU A 253 19.29 2.10 -6.78
CA LEU A 253 18.41 2.14 -5.61
C LEU A 253 18.27 0.73 -5.00
N THR A 254 18.00 -0.26 -5.86
CA THR A 254 17.76 -1.64 -5.44
C THR A 254 19.05 -2.40 -5.16
N SER A 255 20.11 -2.19 -5.93
CA SER A 255 21.37 -2.95 -5.80
C SER A 255 22.36 -2.37 -4.78
N GLU A 256 22.36 -1.05 -4.53
CA GLU A 256 23.36 -0.40 -3.68
C GLU A 256 22.87 -0.03 -2.29
N VAL A 257 21.61 0.40 -2.15
CA VAL A 257 21.13 1.05 -0.91
C VAL A 257 19.91 0.42 -0.27
N ASP A 258 19.08 -0.33 -1.00
CA ASP A 258 17.85 -0.91 -0.44
C ASP A 258 18.11 -1.84 0.75
N MET A 259 19.22 -2.58 0.74
CA MET A 259 19.64 -3.48 1.82
C MET A 259 19.98 -2.78 3.15
N LEU A 260 20.09 -1.46 3.15
CA LEU A 260 20.42 -0.66 4.32
C LEU A 260 19.17 -0.01 4.91
N SER A 261 19.14 0.10 6.23
CA SER A 261 18.26 1.08 6.90
C SER A 261 18.81 2.50 6.74
N VAL A 262 17.95 3.51 6.84
CA VAL A 262 18.38 4.92 6.84
C VAL A 262 19.46 5.16 7.89
N ARG A 263 19.29 4.61 9.09
CA ARG A 263 20.26 4.68 10.19
C ARG A 263 21.62 4.09 9.81
N GLN A 264 21.65 2.89 9.22
CA GLN A 264 22.89 2.27 8.73
C GLN A 264 23.55 3.11 7.63
N PHE A 265 22.76 3.63 6.69
CA PHE A 265 23.27 4.49 5.62
C PHE A 265 23.90 5.77 6.16
N LEU A 266 23.21 6.49 7.06
CA LEU A 266 23.75 7.72 7.64
C LEU A 266 25.00 7.45 8.49
N THR A 267 25.04 6.32 9.20
CA THR A 267 26.25 5.84 9.90
C THR A 267 27.41 5.65 8.92
N ASN A 268 27.18 4.94 7.81
CA ASN A 268 28.18 4.75 6.75
C ASN A 268 28.60 6.08 6.09
N LYS A 269 27.76 7.12 6.17
CA LYS A 269 28.08 8.47 5.70
C LYS A 269 28.70 9.37 6.78
N GLY A 270 29.06 8.81 7.93
CA GLY A 270 29.84 9.48 8.98
C GLY A 270 29.01 10.29 9.99
N TYR A 271 27.72 10.03 10.13
CA TYR A 271 26.92 10.54 11.24
C TYR A 271 26.98 9.57 12.42
N ASP A 272 27.14 10.12 13.63
CA ASP A 272 27.12 9.35 14.88
C ASP A 272 25.68 9.10 15.35
N TYR A 273 25.53 8.30 16.42
CA TYR A 273 24.23 7.92 16.96
C TYR A 273 23.39 9.14 17.36
N ASP A 274 23.98 10.08 18.11
CA ASP A 274 23.26 11.26 18.61
C ASP A 274 22.83 12.19 17.46
N THR A 275 23.65 12.33 16.41
CA THR A 275 23.26 13.06 15.20
C THR A 275 22.07 12.39 14.52
N ILE A 276 22.07 11.07 14.38
CA ILE A 276 20.99 10.35 13.70
C ILE A 276 19.69 10.42 14.51
N GLU A 277 19.75 10.25 15.84
CA GLU A 277 18.58 10.40 16.72
C GLU A 277 18.00 11.81 16.66
N TYR A 278 18.85 12.83 16.67
CA TYR A 278 18.41 14.21 16.50
C TYR A 278 17.68 14.42 15.17
N LEU A 279 18.27 13.97 14.06
CA LEU A 279 17.70 14.12 12.72
C LEU A 279 16.37 13.37 12.59
N GLU A 280 16.29 12.13 13.08
CA GLU A 280 15.05 11.35 13.08
C GLU A 280 13.94 12.08 13.86
N THR A 281 14.25 12.58 15.06
CA THR A 281 13.28 13.21 15.95
C THR A 281 12.64 14.46 15.34
N VAL A 282 13.41 15.28 14.62
CA VAL A 282 12.93 16.58 14.11
C VAL A 282 12.33 16.51 12.71
N GLU A 283 12.70 15.49 11.92
CA GLU A 283 12.22 15.33 10.54
C GLU A 283 11.07 14.34 10.37
N THR A 284 10.98 13.32 11.21
CA THR A 284 10.04 12.21 10.97
C THR A 284 9.51 11.57 12.27
N GLY A 285 8.73 10.49 12.15
CA GLY A 285 8.28 9.68 13.29
C GLY A 285 9.42 8.86 13.90
N ASN A 286 9.31 8.50 15.18
CA ASN A 286 10.40 7.75 15.82
C ASN A 286 10.46 6.34 15.23
N ARG A 287 11.68 5.81 15.05
CA ARG A 287 11.97 4.53 14.34
C ARG A 287 11.67 4.55 12.84
N TRP A 288 11.42 5.71 12.25
CA TRP A 288 11.33 5.82 10.80
C TRP A 288 12.67 5.41 10.16
N TYR A 289 13.79 5.84 10.72
CA TYR A 289 15.12 5.58 10.18
C TYR A 289 15.59 4.11 10.31
N ASP A 290 14.81 3.26 10.98
CA ASP A 290 15.05 1.82 10.99
C ASP A 290 14.52 1.12 9.72
N GLN A 291 13.77 1.83 8.87
CA GLN A 291 13.31 1.33 7.58
C GLN A 291 14.30 1.57 6.45
N ALA A 292 13.99 1.06 5.26
CA ALA A 292 14.88 1.08 4.10
C ALA A 292 15.27 2.50 3.67
N VAL A 293 16.52 2.66 3.22
CA VAL A 293 16.99 3.92 2.61
C VAL A 293 16.23 4.25 1.34
N SER A 294 15.79 3.23 0.60
CA SER A 294 15.00 3.37 -0.61
C SER A 294 13.72 4.16 -0.35
N GLU A 295 13.02 3.87 0.76
CA GLU A 295 11.83 4.63 1.20
C GLU A 295 12.16 6.11 1.44
N MET A 296 13.22 6.42 2.19
CA MET A 296 13.63 7.82 2.43
C MET A 296 13.96 8.56 1.13
N ILE A 297 14.63 7.90 0.19
CA ILE A 297 14.99 8.52 -1.10
C ILE A 297 13.74 8.79 -1.94
N LEU A 298 12.86 7.81 -2.08
CA LEU A 298 11.62 7.92 -2.86
C LEU A 298 10.68 8.95 -2.24
N GLU A 299 10.48 8.90 -0.92
CA GLU A 299 9.70 9.88 -0.19
C GLU A 299 10.28 11.29 -0.35
N SER A 300 11.60 11.46 -0.23
CA SER A 300 12.24 12.76 -0.45
C SER A 300 11.98 13.34 -1.84
N ILE A 301 11.84 12.49 -2.87
CA ILE A 301 11.46 12.90 -4.23
C ILE A 301 9.98 13.31 -4.28
N ASP A 302 9.10 12.57 -3.61
CA ASP A 302 7.66 12.85 -3.57
C ASP A 302 7.33 14.19 -2.87
N PHE A 303 8.14 14.57 -1.87
CA PHE A 303 8.03 15.85 -1.15
C PHE A 303 8.74 17.03 -1.84
N ASP A 304 9.52 16.81 -2.91
CA ASP A 304 10.43 17.79 -3.54
C ASP A 304 9.72 18.79 -4.48
N SER A 305 8.63 19.40 -4.02
CA SER A 305 7.86 20.37 -4.82
C SER A 305 8.45 21.77 -4.74
N ASP A 306 8.68 22.37 -5.90
CA ASP A 306 9.03 23.80 -6.06
C ASP A 306 7.80 24.70 -6.19
N LYS A 307 6.61 24.11 -6.21
CA LYS A 307 5.31 24.77 -6.38
C LYS A 307 4.46 24.67 -5.11
N PRO A 308 3.49 25.58 -4.93
CA PRO A 308 2.52 25.45 -3.84
C PRO A 308 1.80 24.10 -3.90
N TRP A 309 1.61 23.49 -2.73
CA TRP A 309 0.86 22.24 -2.61
C TRP A 309 -0.64 22.52 -2.71
N SER A 310 -1.43 21.48 -2.93
CA SER A 310 -2.89 21.56 -2.97
C SER A 310 -3.57 20.59 -2.00
N CYS A 311 -4.80 20.90 -1.62
CA CYS A 311 -5.74 19.99 -0.97
C CYS A 311 -7.13 20.12 -1.62
N ILE A 312 -8.06 19.25 -1.22
CA ILE A 312 -9.41 19.22 -1.79
C ILE A 312 -10.38 19.91 -0.83
N GLU A 313 -11.04 20.96 -1.32
CA GLU A 313 -12.15 21.61 -0.62
C GLU A 313 -13.27 20.61 -0.38
N GLY A 314 -13.89 20.59 0.80
CA GLY A 314 -14.85 19.55 1.20
C GLY A 314 -14.25 18.15 1.47
N GLY A 315 -12.93 17.96 1.36
CA GLY A 315 -12.20 16.74 1.74
C GLY A 315 -11.93 15.74 0.60
N THR A 316 -10.92 14.89 0.79
CA THR A 316 -10.40 14.00 -0.27
C THR A 316 -11.31 12.86 -0.66
N GLN A 317 -12.34 12.54 0.13
CA GLN A 317 -13.36 11.55 -0.26
C GLN A 317 -14.14 11.99 -1.52
N GLU A 318 -14.13 13.29 -1.86
CA GLU A 318 -14.65 13.79 -3.15
C GLU A 318 -13.95 13.16 -4.37
N ILE A 319 -12.67 12.79 -4.26
CA ILE A 319 -11.96 12.08 -5.33
C ILE A 319 -12.66 10.75 -5.62
N ALA A 320 -12.97 9.96 -4.58
CA ALA A 320 -13.64 8.66 -4.71
C ALA A 320 -15.08 8.79 -5.23
N LYS A 321 -15.84 9.76 -4.70
CA LYS A 321 -17.21 10.03 -5.17
C LYS A 321 -17.25 10.41 -6.64
N ARG A 322 -16.31 11.25 -7.09
CA ARG A 322 -16.25 11.72 -8.48
C ARG A 322 -15.73 10.63 -9.44
N MET A 323 -14.81 9.77 -9.01
CA MET A 323 -14.45 8.56 -9.76
C MET A 323 -15.67 7.65 -9.96
N LEU A 324 -16.40 7.34 -8.88
CA LEU A 324 -17.62 6.52 -8.93
C LEU A 324 -18.68 7.11 -9.87
N ALA A 325 -18.89 8.43 -9.82
CA ALA A 325 -19.86 9.12 -10.68
C ALA A 325 -19.48 9.12 -12.17
N LYS A 326 -18.21 8.84 -12.52
CA LYS A 326 -17.72 8.76 -13.90
C LYS A 326 -17.83 7.36 -14.50
N LEU A 327 -18.09 6.33 -13.70
CA LEU A 327 -18.17 4.96 -14.16
C LEU A 327 -19.36 4.75 -15.10
N ASN A 328 -19.16 3.98 -16.17
CA ASN A 328 -20.14 3.75 -17.21
C ASN A 328 -21.12 2.63 -16.82
N PRO A 329 -22.43 2.90 -16.63
CA PRO A 329 -23.42 1.86 -16.31
C PRO A 329 -23.47 0.71 -17.30
N GLY A 330 -23.13 0.98 -18.58
CA GLY A 330 -23.03 -0.05 -19.60
C GLY A 330 -21.91 -1.07 -19.36
N SER A 331 -21.00 -0.84 -18.42
CA SER A 331 -19.92 -1.77 -18.06
C SER A 331 -20.20 -2.54 -16.77
N PHE A 332 -21.32 -2.34 -16.09
CA PHE A 332 -21.57 -2.99 -14.79
C PHE A 332 -22.04 -4.43 -15.00
N LEU A 333 -21.62 -5.35 -14.12
CA LEU A 333 -22.17 -6.70 -14.02
C LEU A 333 -23.54 -6.70 -13.33
N ASN A 334 -23.78 -5.73 -12.45
CA ASN A 334 -25.04 -5.49 -11.77
C ASN A 334 -25.64 -4.18 -12.28
N ASP A 335 -26.82 -4.27 -12.91
CA ASP A 335 -27.48 -3.12 -13.53
C ASP A 335 -27.79 -1.96 -12.56
N ASN A 336 -27.80 -2.21 -11.26
CA ASN A 336 -28.17 -1.20 -10.26
C ASN A 336 -26.99 -0.39 -9.71
N ALA A 337 -25.79 -0.98 -9.62
CA ALA A 337 -24.64 -0.30 -9.04
C ALA A 337 -23.32 -1.02 -9.38
N PRO A 338 -22.22 -0.27 -9.60
CA PRO A 338 -20.90 -0.89 -9.80
C PRO A 338 -20.28 -1.34 -8.49
N VAL A 339 -20.57 -0.65 -7.37
CA VAL A 339 -20.03 -0.95 -6.04
C VAL A 339 -21.08 -1.64 -5.19
N LEU A 340 -20.72 -2.80 -4.65
CA LEU A 340 -21.51 -3.57 -3.71
C LEU A 340 -20.85 -3.50 -2.33
N TYR A 341 -21.49 -2.76 -1.42
CA TYR A 341 -21.01 -2.55 -0.05
C TYR A 341 -21.35 -3.72 0.87
N LYS A 342 -20.63 -3.81 2.00
CA LYS A 342 -20.73 -4.90 2.96
C LYS A 342 -20.50 -6.27 2.31
N LYS A 343 -19.55 -6.33 1.37
CA LYS A 343 -19.11 -7.55 0.66
C LYS A 343 -17.66 -7.90 1.00
N PRO A 344 -17.35 -8.25 2.26
CA PRO A 344 -16.00 -8.67 2.61
C PRO A 344 -15.66 -9.98 1.90
N VAL A 345 -14.63 -9.98 1.05
CA VAL A 345 -14.13 -11.20 0.41
C VAL A 345 -13.45 -12.08 1.45
N LYS A 346 -13.82 -13.37 1.47
CA LYS A 346 -13.33 -14.38 2.42
C LYS A 346 -12.38 -15.39 1.80
N ALA A 347 -12.60 -15.75 0.53
CA ALA A 347 -11.74 -16.70 -0.17
C ALA A 347 -11.62 -16.36 -1.65
N ILE A 348 -10.47 -16.67 -2.22
CA ILE A 348 -10.20 -16.56 -3.66
C ILE A 348 -9.52 -17.85 -4.11
N SER A 349 -9.99 -18.44 -5.21
CA SER A 349 -9.45 -19.67 -5.76
C SER A 349 -9.57 -19.71 -7.28
N TYR A 350 -8.77 -20.55 -7.95
CA TYR A 350 -9.07 -20.89 -9.34
C TYR A 350 -10.21 -21.91 -9.42
N VAL A 351 -11.03 -21.80 -10.46
CA VAL A 351 -12.07 -22.80 -10.76
C VAL A 351 -11.39 -24.05 -11.30
N ALA A 352 -11.41 -25.14 -10.53
CA ALA A 352 -10.73 -26.38 -10.92
C ALA A 352 -11.39 -27.03 -12.16
N GLN A 353 -12.71 -26.91 -12.29
CA GLN A 353 -13.51 -27.55 -13.33
C GLN A 353 -13.31 -26.96 -14.73
N ASP A 354 -12.73 -25.76 -14.85
CA ASP A 354 -12.51 -25.08 -16.13
C ASP A 354 -11.03 -24.95 -16.51
N ASP A 355 -10.19 -25.82 -15.97
CA ASP A 355 -8.74 -25.79 -16.18
C ASP A 355 -8.12 -24.47 -15.67
N ARG A 356 -8.64 -23.95 -14.56
CA ARG A 356 -8.16 -22.73 -13.89
C ARG A 356 -8.20 -21.49 -14.79
N LYS A 357 -9.12 -21.47 -15.75
CA LYS A 357 -9.31 -20.35 -16.68
C LYS A 357 -10.02 -19.18 -16.00
N ARG A 358 -10.80 -19.45 -14.96
CA ARG A 358 -11.51 -18.41 -14.18
C ARG A 358 -11.11 -18.43 -12.71
N VAL A 359 -11.33 -17.28 -12.08
CA VAL A 359 -11.15 -17.06 -10.65
C VAL A 359 -12.52 -17.06 -9.98
N GLN A 360 -12.63 -17.79 -8.89
CA GLN A 360 -13.78 -17.82 -8.00
C GLN A 360 -13.50 -16.96 -6.76
N VAL A 361 -14.52 -16.20 -6.33
CA VAL A 361 -14.47 -15.32 -5.16
C VAL A 361 -15.65 -15.64 -4.26
N VAL A 362 -15.36 -15.90 -2.98
CA VAL A 362 -16.36 -16.12 -1.94
C VAL A 362 -16.49 -14.85 -1.11
N VAL A 363 -17.73 -14.36 -0.97
CA VAL A 363 -18.06 -13.16 -0.20
C VAL A 363 -18.73 -13.58 1.10
N GLY A 364 -18.36 -12.93 2.20
CA GLY A 364 -18.93 -13.21 3.52
C GLY A 364 -20.43 -12.96 3.55
N GLY A 365 -21.20 -13.93 4.04
CA GLY A 365 -22.66 -13.95 4.02
C GLY A 365 -23.28 -14.36 2.68
N GLU A 366 -22.46 -14.72 1.67
CA GLU A 366 -22.88 -15.23 0.36
C GLU A 366 -22.09 -16.50 -0.02
N GLU A 367 -21.72 -17.32 0.96
CA GLU A 367 -20.80 -18.45 0.78
C GLU A 367 -21.31 -19.51 -0.20
N GLU A 368 -22.62 -19.72 -0.24
CA GLU A 368 -23.30 -20.69 -1.11
C GLU A 368 -23.35 -20.26 -2.59
N THR A 369 -23.04 -19.00 -2.89
CA THR A 369 -23.08 -18.45 -4.25
C THR A 369 -21.75 -17.77 -4.63
N PRO A 370 -20.65 -18.53 -4.82
CA PRO A 370 -19.38 -17.94 -5.22
C PRO A 370 -19.46 -17.25 -6.58
N ARG A 371 -18.82 -16.08 -6.68
CA ARG A 371 -18.74 -15.28 -7.90
C ARG A 371 -17.61 -15.80 -8.78
N THR A 372 -17.76 -15.73 -10.10
CA THR A 372 -16.75 -16.24 -11.04
C THR A 372 -16.38 -15.19 -12.08
N TYR A 373 -15.08 -14.97 -12.27
CA TYR A 373 -14.52 -13.93 -13.15
C TYR A 373 -13.41 -14.46 -14.04
N HIS A 374 -13.14 -13.79 -15.15
CA HIS A 374 -11.94 -14.02 -15.95
C HIS A 374 -10.69 -13.51 -15.23
N ALA A 375 -10.81 -12.38 -14.53
CA ALA A 375 -9.75 -11.82 -13.70
C ALA A 375 -10.31 -11.12 -12.46
N VAL A 376 -9.51 -11.07 -11.42
CA VAL A 376 -9.77 -10.38 -10.16
C VAL A 376 -8.62 -9.41 -9.88
N PHE A 377 -8.98 -8.14 -9.72
CA PHE A 377 -8.08 -7.09 -9.25
C PHE A 377 -8.28 -6.92 -7.75
N ASN A 378 -7.29 -7.31 -6.97
CA ASN A 378 -7.32 -7.23 -5.51
C ASN A 378 -6.63 -5.94 -5.05
N SER A 379 -7.43 -4.96 -4.61
CA SER A 379 -6.94 -3.66 -4.11
C SER A 379 -6.93 -3.56 -2.58
N ALA A 380 -7.24 -4.66 -1.88
CA ALA A 380 -7.16 -4.70 -0.42
C ALA A 380 -5.70 -4.48 0.04
N PRO A 381 -5.47 -3.68 1.10
CA PRO A 381 -4.16 -3.60 1.73
C PRO A 381 -3.64 -4.99 2.15
N LEU A 382 -2.32 -5.19 2.15
CA LEU A 382 -1.73 -6.53 2.30
C LEU A 382 -2.10 -7.19 3.64
N GLY A 383 -2.20 -6.41 4.71
CA GLY A 383 -2.68 -6.91 6.00
C GLY A 383 -4.12 -7.43 5.95
N ALA A 384 -5.04 -6.70 5.32
CA ALA A 384 -6.41 -7.17 5.11
C ALA A 384 -6.47 -8.37 4.16
N MET A 385 -5.58 -8.43 3.16
CA MET A 385 -5.48 -9.55 2.22
C MET A 385 -5.06 -10.85 2.92
N GLN A 386 -4.26 -10.79 4.00
CA GLN A 386 -3.90 -11.96 4.80
C GLN A 386 -5.10 -12.60 5.51
N HIS A 387 -6.21 -11.88 5.69
CA HIS A 387 -7.44 -12.43 6.26
C HIS A 387 -8.25 -13.26 5.26
N MET A 388 -7.87 -13.26 3.98
CA MET A 388 -8.53 -14.04 2.93
C MET A 388 -7.88 -15.43 2.81
N GLN A 389 -8.70 -16.44 2.52
CA GLN A 389 -8.22 -17.77 2.14
C GLN A 389 -7.74 -17.74 0.67
N LEU A 390 -6.42 -17.89 0.45
CA LEU A 390 -5.78 -17.75 -0.87
C LEU A 390 -5.12 -19.06 -1.37
N GLU A 391 -5.26 -20.17 -0.65
CA GLU A 391 -4.66 -21.45 -0.99
C GLU A 391 -5.10 -21.95 -2.37
N GLY A 392 -6.35 -21.69 -2.74
CA GLY A 392 -6.93 -22.09 -4.02
C GLY A 392 -6.33 -21.34 -5.23
N LEU A 393 -5.60 -20.25 -5.01
CA LEU A 393 -4.83 -19.56 -6.06
C LEU A 393 -3.46 -20.18 -6.30
N ASN A 394 -3.00 -21.10 -5.44
CA ASN A 394 -1.65 -21.71 -5.55
C ASN A 394 -0.54 -20.67 -5.77
N LEU A 395 -0.61 -19.51 -5.10
CA LEU A 395 0.37 -18.44 -5.23
C LEU A 395 1.78 -18.95 -4.88
N GLY A 396 2.78 -18.49 -5.62
CA GLY A 396 4.19 -18.78 -5.36
C GLY A 396 4.62 -18.33 -3.96
N TRP A 397 5.67 -18.95 -3.43
CA TRP A 397 6.22 -18.61 -2.12
C TRP A 397 6.62 -17.13 -2.05
N GLU A 398 7.18 -16.59 -3.12
CA GLU A 398 7.58 -15.19 -3.24
C GLU A 398 6.40 -14.22 -3.05
N VAL A 399 5.24 -14.53 -3.64
CA VAL A 399 4.02 -13.71 -3.53
C VAL A 399 3.47 -13.79 -2.11
N LYS A 400 3.33 -15.00 -1.57
CA LYS A 400 2.83 -15.22 -0.20
C LYS A 400 3.73 -14.57 0.86
N ARG A 401 5.06 -14.64 0.65
CA ARG A 401 6.05 -13.97 1.50
C ARG A 401 5.88 -12.47 1.46
N ALA A 402 5.67 -11.89 0.28
CA ALA A 402 5.46 -10.45 0.11
C ALA A 402 4.18 -9.98 0.81
N ILE A 403 3.05 -10.66 0.60
CA ILE A 403 1.76 -10.35 1.26
C ILE A 403 1.90 -10.33 2.79
N ARG A 404 2.69 -11.26 3.35
CA ARG A 404 2.86 -11.40 4.80
C ARG A 404 3.87 -10.43 5.44
N ASN A 405 4.97 -10.14 4.75
CA ASN A 405 6.14 -9.52 5.38
C ASN A 405 6.47 -8.12 4.89
N LEU A 406 5.96 -7.67 3.74
CA LEU A 406 6.17 -6.30 3.31
C LEU A 406 5.64 -5.35 4.39
N GLY A 407 6.51 -4.47 4.86
CA GLY A 407 6.22 -3.63 6.01
C GLY A 407 5.06 -2.66 5.75
N TYR A 408 4.33 -2.35 6.81
CA TYR A 408 3.25 -1.35 6.83
C TYR A 408 3.46 -0.44 8.04
N GLY A 409 3.31 0.87 7.82
CA GLY A 409 3.44 1.88 8.85
C GLY A 409 2.15 2.06 9.63
N ALA A 410 2.27 2.38 10.93
CA ALA A 410 1.17 2.87 11.74
C ALA A 410 0.96 4.37 11.52
N SER A 411 -0.29 4.83 11.57
CA SER A 411 -0.64 6.24 11.47
C SER A 411 -1.92 6.53 12.23
N CYS A 412 -1.89 7.57 13.05
CA CYS A 412 -3.04 8.07 13.78
C CYS A 412 -3.26 9.56 13.48
N LYS A 413 -4.54 9.95 13.39
CA LYS A 413 -4.93 11.37 13.29
C LYS A 413 -6.06 11.69 14.25
N VAL A 414 -5.99 12.87 14.87
CA VAL A 414 -7.05 13.39 15.73
C VAL A 414 -7.46 14.79 15.32
N GLY A 415 -8.70 14.92 14.83
CA GLY A 415 -9.35 16.21 14.59
C GLY A 415 -10.14 16.65 15.81
N ILE A 416 -9.93 17.88 16.28
CA ILE A 416 -10.69 18.48 17.39
C ILE A 416 -11.50 19.64 16.87
N ARG A 417 -12.78 19.69 17.24
CA ARG A 417 -13.63 20.84 16.99
C ARG A 417 -13.63 21.78 18.19
N PHE A 418 -13.37 23.05 17.92
CA PHE A 418 -13.42 24.13 18.90
C PHE A 418 -14.59 25.06 18.60
N LYS A 419 -15.05 25.81 19.60
CA LYS A 419 -16.09 26.86 19.48
C LYS A 419 -15.68 28.00 18.55
N ARG A 420 -14.38 28.25 18.43
CA ARG A 420 -13.77 29.30 17.63
C ARG A 420 -12.45 28.82 17.04
N LEU A 421 -12.01 29.46 15.96
CA LEU A 421 -10.70 29.24 15.31
C LEU A 421 -9.60 29.98 16.09
N TRP A 422 -9.40 29.60 17.35
CA TRP A 422 -8.59 30.36 18.32
C TRP A 422 -7.14 30.57 17.87
N TRP A 423 -6.58 29.67 17.04
CA TRP A 423 -5.23 29.78 16.49
C TRP A 423 -5.08 30.93 15.46
N LEU A 424 -6.19 31.39 14.85
CA LEU A 424 -6.21 32.52 13.94
C LEU A 424 -6.25 33.88 14.67
N GLU A 425 -6.48 33.88 15.99
CA GLU A 425 -6.63 35.08 16.82
C GLU A 425 -5.32 35.42 17.56
N GLU A 426 -5.23 36.66 18.05
CA GLU A 426 -4.18 37.04 19.00
C GLU A 426 -4.27 36.17 20.26
N PRO A 427 -3.14 35.70 20.82
CA PRO A 427 -1.76 36.06 20.45
C PRO A 427 -1.10 35.15 19.38
N PHE A 428 -1.81 34.14 18.85
CA PHE A 428 -1.20 33.08 18.05
C PHE A 428 -0.99 33.45 16.58
N ASN A 429 -1.99 34.09 15.95
CA ASN A 429 -1.91 34.61 14.58
C ASN A 429 -1.39 33.62 13.53
N ILE A 430 -1.84 32.36 13.56
CA ILE A 430 -1.44 31.30 12.63
C ILE A 430 -2.34 31.35 11.39
N THR A 431 -2.15 32.34 10.52
CA THR A 431 -3.11 32.69 9.46
C THR A 431 -2.84 32.05 8.09
N GLU A 432 -1.77 31.26 7.96
CA GLU A 432 -1.36 30.63 6.71
C GLU A 432 -1.23 29.10 6.84
N GLY A 433 -2.16 28.45 7.55
CA GLY A 433 -2.10 27.00 7.77
C GLY A 433 -0.75 26.55 8.35
N GLY A 434 -0.14 25.53 7.73
CA GLY A 434 1.15 24.99 8.15
C GLY A 434 1.05 23.95 9.25
N VAL A 435 2.21 23.63 9.86
CA VAL A 435 2.34 22.56 10.84
C VAL A 435 3.16 23.05 12.02
N GLY A 436 2.60 22.92 13.23
CA GLY A 436 3.37 22.99 14.46
C GLY A 436 4.02 21.64 14.75
N LYS A 437 5.34 21.65 14.97
CA LYS A 437 6.16 20.44 15.13
C LYS A 437 6.65 20.29 16.56
N THR A 438 6.67 19.06 17.09
CA THR A 438 7.14 18.81 18.45
C THR A 438 7.61 17.38 18.74
N ASP A 439 8.43 17.22 19.78
CA ASP A 439 8.74 15.94 20.42
C ASP A 439 7.70 15.48 21.47
N LEU A 440 6.66 16.27 21.72
CA LEU A 440 5.51 15.84 22.52
C LEU A 440 4.71 14.74 21.81
N PRO A 441 3.94 13.91 22.56
CA PRO A 441 3.14 12.82 22.00
C PRO A 441 2.30 13.18 20.76
N ILE A 442 1.74 14.39 20.66
CA ILE A 442 0.94 14.79 19.47
C ILE A 442 1.74 14.90 18.16
N ARG A 443 3.07 15.06 18.24
CA ARG A 443 4.07 15.26 17.17
C ARG A 443 3.83 16.40 16.19
N ASN A 444 2.73 16.35 15.45
CA ASN A 444 2.39 17.34 14.43
C ASN A 444 0.98 17.87 14.68
N CYS A 445 0.86 19.18 14.92
CA CYS A 445 -0.41 19.91 14.93
C CYS A 445 -0.57 20.62 13.59
N VAL A 446 -1.50 20.19 12.74
CA VAL A 446 -1.68 20.72 11.39
C VAL A 446 -2.83 21.73 11.39
N TYR A 447 -2.53 22.98 11.05
CA TYR A 447 -3.53 24.04 10.93
C TYR A 447 -4.16 23.95 9.53
N PRO A 448 -5.49 23.71 9.43
CA PRO A 448 -6.09 23.44 8.13
C PRO A 448 -6.00 24.63 7.17
N SER A 449 -5.74 24.33 5.90
CA SER A 449 -5.64 25.36 4.86
C SER A 449 -7.00 25.81 4.31
N TYR A 450 -8.06 25.01 4.49
CA TYR A 450 -9.40 25.34 3.99
C TYR A 450 -10.16 26.33 4.90
N ASN A 451 -9.89 26.37 6.21
CA ASN A 451 -10.62 27.22 7.15
C ASN A 451 -9.91 28.53 7.53
N ILE A 452 -8.83 28.91 6.84
CA ILE A 452 -8.07 30.14 7.14
C ILE A 452 -8.88 31.43 6.89
N ARG A 453 -9.94 31.34 6.08
CA ARG A 453 -10.82 32.45 5.70
C ARG A 453 -12.18 32.41 6.40
N ASP A 454 -12.40 31.41 7.24
CA ASP A 454 -13.65 31.29 7.98
C ASP A 454 -13.79 32.39 9.03
N GLU A 455 -15.02 32.68 9.42
CA GLU A 455 -15.33 33.56 10.54
C GLU A 455 -14.71 33.00 11.83
N LYS A 456 -13.73 33.73 12.41
CA LYS A 456 -12.92 33.27 13.54
C LYS A 456 -13.74 32.88 14.78
N ASP A 457 -14.88 33.54 15.00
CA ASP A 457 -15.79 33.32 16.13
C ASP A 457 -16.74 32.13 15.95
N LYS A 458 -16.66 31.40 14.82
CA LYS A 458 -17.45 30.20 14.54
C LYS A 458 -16.70 28.92 14.87
N PRO A 459 -17.43 27.81 15.10
CA PRO A 459 -16.79 26.52 15.32
C PRO A 459 -15.87 26.13 14.16
N GLY A 460 -14.75 25.50 14.49
CA GLY A 460 -13.74 25.10 13.51
C GLY A 460 -12.98 23.87 13.94
N VAL A 461 -12.45 23.13 12.97
CA VAL A 461 -11.69 21.89 13.21
C VAL A 461 -10.19 22.20 13.13
N LEU A 462 -9.43 21.64 14.07
CA LEU A 462 -7.97 21.59 14.08
C LEU A 462 -7.53 20.13 13.99
N LEU A 463 -6.58 19.81 13.11
CA LEU A 463 -5.91 18.50 13.14
C LEU A 463 -4.83 18.57 14.23
N ALA A 464 -5.24 18.32 15.47
CA ALA A 464 -4.43 18.54 16.67
C ALA A 464 -3.26 17.55 16.81
N SER A 465 -3.39 16.35 16.23
CA SER A 465 -2.33 15.35 16.21
C SER A 465 -2.33 14.60 14.89
N TYR A 466 -1.15 14.49 14.28
CA TYR A 466 -0.85 13.60 13.17
C TYR A 466 0.49 12.89 13.43
N THR A 467 0.40 11.59 13.71
CA THR A 467 1.53 10.76 14.14
C THR A 467 1.73 9.56 13.21
N TRP A 468 2.98 9.12 13.11
CA TRP A 468 3.38 7.89 12.41
C TRP A 468 4.19 6.98 13.32
N SER A 469 4.41 5.75 12.88
CA SER A 469 5.32 4.78 13.51
C SER A 469 4.97 4.57 15.00
N GLN A 470 5.97 4.52 15.88
CA GLN A 470 5.79 4.25 17.31
C GLN A 470 4.85 5.25 18.00
N GLU A 471 4.85 6.52 17.60
CA GLU A 471 3.95 7.52 18.19
C GLU A 471 2.50 7.26 17.80
N ALA A 472 2.25 6.78 16.57
CA ALA A 472 0.92 6.35 16.17
C ALA A 472 0.44 5.16 17.01
N ASP A 473 1.28 4.18 17.31
CA ASP A 473 0.89 3.06 18.19
C ASP A 473 0.55 3.54 19.61
N ARG A 474 1.32 4.51 20.14
CA ARG A 474 1.11 5.09 21.48
C ARG A 474 -0.18 5.90 21.56
N ILE A 475 -0.45 6.74 20.56
CA ILE A 475 -1.71 7.49 20.47
C ILE A 475 -2.89 6.53 20.21
N GLY A 476 -2.73 5.58 19.30
CA GLY A 476 -3.72 4.55 18.96
C GLY A 476 -4.18 3.74 20.16
N ALA A 477 -3.28 3.45 21.11
CA ALA A 477 -3.63 2.78 22.37
C ALA A 477 -4.64 3.55 23.24
N LEU A 478 -4.76 4.87 23.06
CA LEU A 478 -5.72 5.73 23.76
C LEU A 478 -7.01 5.97 22.96
N ILE A 479 -7.05 5.58 21.68
CA ILE A 479 -8.24 5.72 20.83
C ILE A 479 -9.21 4.57 21.15
N ALA A 480 -10.38 4.90 21.68
CA ALA A 480 -11.34 3.85 22.03
C ALA A 480 -11.93 3.20 20.77
N ARG A 481 -11.85 1.87 20.73
CA ARG A 481 -12.38 1.05 19.62
C ARG A 481 -13.88 1.24 19.34
N SER A 482 -14.65 1.79 20.28
CA SER A 482 -16.09 2.02 20.09
C SER A 482 -16.45 3.20 19.18
N LYS A 483 -15.47 4.00 18.72
CA LYS A 483 -15.71 5.14 17.81
C LYS A 483 -15.19 4.96 16.38
N SER A 484 -14.35 3.96 16.11
CA SER A 484 -14.05 3.52 14.74
C SER A 484 -15.22 2.76 14.08
N GLY A 485 -16.32 2.69 14.81
CA GLY A 485 -17.61 2.10 14.53
C GLY A 485 -18.28 2.08 15.89
N ALA A 486 -19.32 2.91 16.10
CA ALA A 486 -20.26 2.68 17.20
C ALA A 486 -20.45 1.17 17.32
N ALA A 487 -20.31 0.60 18.52
CA ALA A 487 -20.46 -0.85 18.71
C ALA A 487 -21.57 -1.33 17.78
N ALA A 488 -21.30 -2.31 16.91
CA ALA A 488 -22.16 -2.58 15.75
C ALA A 488 -23.63 -2.89 16.13
N ASP A 489 -23.90 -3.04 17.42
CA ASP A 489 -25.19 -3.26 18.09
C ASP A 489 -25.83 -2.01 18.72
N GLY A 490 -25.20 -0.82 18.67
CA GLY A 490 -25.68 0.42 19.27
C GLY A 490 -25.51 0.50 20.79
N SER A 491 -24.69 -0.38 21.40
CA SER A 491 -24.42 -0.35 22.84
C SER A 491 -23.64 0.90 23.28
N ALA A 492 -23.87 1.32 24.53
CA ALA A 492 -23.13 2.43 25.14
C ALA A 492 -21.63 2.06 25.27
N PRO A 493 -20.70 3.02 25.14
CA PRO A 493 -19.27 2.77 25.35
C PRO A 493 -19.00 2.17 26.74
N SER A 494 -18.05 1.22 26.83
CA SER A 494 -17.61 0.69 28.12
C SER A 494 -16.94 1.77 28.99
N ALA A 495 -16.89 1.56 30.30
CA ALA A 495 -16.19 2.47 31.22
C ALA A 495 -14.72 2.69 30.80
N ASP A 496 -14.04 1.62 30.39
CA ASP A 496 -12.64 1.70 29.90
C ASP A 496 -12.52 2.51 28.61
N ALA A 497 -13.50 2.39 27.70
CA ALA A 497 -13.54 3.19 26.48
C ALA A 497 -13.76 4.68 26.78
N ILE A 498 -14.59 5.00 27.78
CA ILE A 498 -14.81 6.38 28.23
C ILE A 498 -13.53 6.93 28.86
N ASP A 499 -12.86 6.15 29.71
CA ASP A 499 -11.62 6.56 30.37
C ASP A 499 -10.49 6.79 29.36
N ALA A 500 -10.28 5.89 28.40
CA ALA A 500 -9.29 6.04 27.34
C ALA A 500 -9.51 7.34 26.54
N GLU A 501 -10.76 7.65 26.17
CA GLU A 501 -11.10 8.88 25.44
C GLU A 501 -10.90 10.14 26.28
N LEU A 502 -11.12 10.07 27.60
CA LEU A 502 -10.82 11.18 28.52
C LEU A 502 -9.30 11.40 28.64
N GLN A 503 -8.53 10.32 28.71
CA GLN A 503 -7.06 10.39 28.71
C GLN A 503 -6.53 10.97 27.40
N LEU A 504 -7.04 10.52 26.25
CA LEU A 504 -6.69 11.07 24.93
C LEU A 504 -7.02 12.56 24.86
N LYS A 505 -8.22 12.95 25.27
CA LYS A 505 -8.62 14.37 25.31
C LYS A 505 -7.67 15.20 26.16
N GLU A 506 -7.37 14.76 27.37
CA GLU A 506 -6.48 15.51 28.28
C GLU A 506 -5.07 15.62 27.72
N LEU A 507 -4.53 14.53 27.15
CA LEU A 507 -3.23 14.52 26.49
C LEU A 507 -3.18 15.55 25.35
N LEU A 508 -4.18 15.55 24.47
CA LEU A 508 -4.25 16.48 23.33
C LEU A 508 -4.30 17.93 23.80
N LEU A 509 -5.15 18.25 24.79
CA LEU A 509 -5.25 19.62 25.30
C LEU A 509 -3.98 20.04 26.04
N HIS A 510 -3.36 19.14 26.81
CA HIS A 510 -2.09 19.37 27.49
C HIS A 510 -0.98 19.71 26.49
N ASP A 511 -0.80 18.89 25.46
CA ASP A 511 0.25 19.08 24.47
C ASP A 511 0.00 20.31 23.59
N LEU A 512 -1.26 20.60 23.23
CA LEU A 512 -1.61 21.86 22.56
C LEU A 512 -1.24 23.07 23.43
N CYS A 513 -1.50 23.05 24.73
CA CYS A 513 -1.07 24.13 25.62
C CYS A 513 0.45 24.30 25.60
N ARG A 514 1.19 23.20 25.72
CA ARG A 514 2.66 23.24 25.78
C ARG A 514 3.29 23.69 24.46
N LEU A 515 2.72 23.28 23.33
CA LEU A 515 3.19 23.70 22.01
C LEU A 515 2.98 25.21 21.77
N HIS A 516 1.88 25.76 22.27
CA HIS A 516 1.46 27.14 22.00
C HIS A 516 1.87 28.15 23.08
N LEU A 517 2.51 27.71 24.15
CA LEU A 517 3.02 28.58 25.20
C LEU A 517 4.54 28.70 25.12
N PRO A 518 5.11 29.87 25.47
CA PRO A 518 6.54 30.02 25.55
C PRO A 518 7.15 29.05 26.58
N THR A 519 8.44 28.79 26.42
CA THR A 519 9.20 27.96 27.35
C THR A 519 9.03 28.46 28.79
N ARG A 520 8.65 27.55 29.69
CA ARG A 520 8.42 27.85 31.11
C ARG A 520 9.67 28.46 31.75
N ASP A 521 9.55 29.66 32.29
CA ASP A 521 10.60 30.29 33.10
C ASP A 521 10.44 29.87 34.57
N CYS A 522 11.29 28.95 35.02
CA CYS A 522 11.25 28.42 36.39
C CYS A 522 11.61 29.44 37.47
N HIS A 523 12.07 30.64 37.10
CA HIS A 523 12.37 31.73 38.02
C HIS A 523 11.17 32.66 38.27
N GLN A 524 10.08 32.51 37.52
CA GLN A 524 8.85 33.27 37.78
C GLN A 524 8.16 32.80 39.07
N PRO A 525 7.46 33.68 39.81
CA PRO A 525 6.80 33.33 41.07
C PRO A 525 5.74 32.22 40.95
N ASP A 526 5.07 32.11 39.80
CA ASP A 526 4.07 31.07 39.51
C ASP A 526 4.24 30.56 38.06
N PRO A 527 5.20 29.66 37.83
CA PRO A 527 5.61 29.30 36.48
C PRO A 527 4.60 28.40 35.75
N ASP A 528 3.48 28.05 36.38
CA ASP A 528 2.37 27.31 35.77
C ASP A 528 1.14 28.19 35.50
N TYR A 529 1.19 29.49 35.81
CA TYR A 529 0.05 30.39 35.66
C TYR A 529 -0.48 30.40 34.22
N GLU A 530 0.38 30.66 33.23
CA GLU A 530 0.00 30.72 31.82
C GLU A 530 -0.55 29.38 31.31
N TYR A 531 0.09 28.27 31.70
CA TYR A 531 -0.39 26.92 31.39
C TYR A 531 -1.80 26.70 31.92
N ARG A 532 -2.08 27.01 33.18
CA ARG A 532 -3.42 26.82 33.76
C ARG A 532 -4.48 27.68 33.09
N GLN A 533 -4.13 28.91 32.65
CA GLN A 533 -5.05 29.76 31.91
C GLN A 533 -5.33 29.22 30.50
N MET A 534 -4.29 28.80 29.77
CA MET A 534 -4.43 28.24 28.43
C MET A 534 -5.21 26.93 28.45
N HIS A 535 -4.92 26.04 29.41
CA HIS A 535 -5.64 24.77 29.56
C HIS A 535 -7.12 24.99 29.84
N LYS A 536 -7.44 25.89 30.78
CA LYS A 536 -8.83 26.29 31.05
C LYS A 536 -9.51 26.89 29.81
N PHE A 537 -8.79 27.71 29.04
CA PHE A 537 -9.30 28.30 27.81
C PHE A 537 -9.59 27.24 26.74
N LEU A 538 -8.63 26.36 26.43
CA LEU A 538 -8.82 25.29 25.45
C LEU A 538 -9.93 24.32 25.87
N LEU A 539 -10.02 24.01 27.17
CA LEU A 539 -11.08 23.18 27.72
C LEU A 539 -12.46 23.82 27.54
N ASP A 540 -12.58 25.14 27.72
CA ASP A 540 -13.82 25.86 27.42
C ASP A 540 -14.11 25.91 25.92
N GLN A 541 -13.09 26.05 25.06
CA GLN A 541 -13.29 26.07 23.61
C GLN A 541 -13.64 24.69 23.03
N TYR A 542 -13.21 23.60 23.68
CA TYR A 542 -13.42 22.24 23.20
C TYR A 542 -14.92 21.90 23.03
N LEU A 543 -15.28 21.33 21.87
CA LEU A 543 -16.61 20.80 21.59
C LEU A 543 -16.62 19.28 21.58
N ASP A 544 -15.92 18.68 20.62
CA ASP A 544 -15.76 17.24 20.43
C ASP A 544 -14.49 16.94 19.62
N HIS A 545 -14.14 15.67 19.49
CA HIS A 545 -13.05 15.22 18.64
C HIS A 545 -13.40 13.90 17.96
N PHE A 546 -12.69 13.61 16.88
CA PHE A 546 -12.67 12.31 16.23
C PHE A 546 -11.22 11.89 16.01
N ALA A 547 -10.92 10.67 16.43
CA ALA A 547 -9.60 10.07 16.36
C ALA A 547 -9.67 8.78 15.57
N TRP A 548 -8.65 8.51 14.76
CA TRP A 548 -8.59 7.32 13.92
C TRP A 548 -7.21 6.70 13.95
N ASP A 549 -7.18 5.38 14.18
CA ASP A 549 -6.01 4.53 14.05
C ASP A 549 -6.19 3.60 12.85
N TRP A 550 -5.35 3.77 11.83
CA TRP A 550 -5.38 2.94 10.62
C TRP A 550 -4.94 1.49 10.87
N SER A 551 -4.20 1.22 11.94
CA SER A 551 -3.82 -0.13 12.35
C SER A 551 -5.00 -0.88 13.00
N ALA A 552 -5.96 -0.15 13.57
CA ALA A 552 -7.15 -0.71 14.20
C ALA A 552 -8.33 -0.95 13.21
N ASP A 553 -8.29 -0.37 12.01
CA ASP A 553 -9.30 -0.63 10.97
C ASP A 553 -9.10 -2.04 10.38
N PRO A 554 -10.07 -2.97 10.53
CA PRO A 554 -9.94 -4.35 10.05
C PRO A 554 -9.85 -4.48 8.53
N TYR A 555 -10.21 -3.43 7.77
CA TYR A 555 -10.19 -3.43 6.32
C TYR A 555 -8.91 -2.82 5.74
N THR A 556 -8.04 -2.23 6.58
CA THR A 556 -6.72 -1.74 6.15
C THR A 556 -5.56 -2.39 6.89
N VAL A 557 -5.70 -2.65 8.21
CA VAL A 557 -4.70 -3.33 9.04
C VAL A 557 -3.32 -2.68 8.90
N GLY A 558 -3.29 -1.35 9.02
CA GLY A 558 -2.12 -0.51 8.78
C GLY A 558 -2.47 0.70 7.91
N ALA A 559 -1.62 1.72 7.95
CA ALA A 559 -1.85 2.96 7.23
C ALA A 559 -1.44 2.87 5.76
N PHE A 560 -0.22 2.44 5.49
CA PHE A 560 0.37 2.36 4.15
C PHE A 560 1.63 1.51 4.16
N ALA A 561 2.06 1.05 2.98
CA ALA A 561 3.32 0.35 2.83
C ALA A 561 4.49 1.17 3.38
N TYR A 562 5.37 0.46 4.07
CA TYR A 562 6.50 1.03 4.77
C TYR A 562 7.60 -0.02 4.90
N PHE A 563 8.41 -0.14 3.86
CA PHE A 563 9.29 -1.29 3.64
C PHE A 563 10.55 -1.24 4.50
N GLY A 564 10.87 -2.39 5.08
CA GLY A 564 12.13 -2.61 5.77
C GLY A 564 13.30 -2.81 4.79
N PRO A 565 14.55 -2.77 5.28
CA PRO A 565 15.74 -2.96 4.45
C PRO A 565 15.70 -4.24 3.61
N GLY A 566 15.96 -4.11 2.32
CA GLY A 566 16.01 -5.19 1.33
C GLY A 566 14.65 -5.63 0.80
N GLN A 567 13.54 -5.11 1.32
CA GLN A 567 12.21 -5.56 0.90
C GLN A 567 11.84 -5.10 -0.50
N PHE A 568 12.28 -3.91 -0.92
CA PHE A 568 12.01 -3.41 -2.26
C PHE A 568 12.72 -4.27 -3.31
N GLN A 569 13.98 -4.64 -3.08
CA GLN A 569 14.72 -5.50 -3.99
C GLN A 569 14.22 -6.96 -3.97
N ASN A 570 13.91 -7.51 -2.79
CA ASN A 570 13.75 -8.96 -2.61
C ASN A 570 12.28 -9.45 -2.49
N MET A 571 11.32 -8.55 -2.22
CA MET A 571 9.92 -8.93 -2.00
C MET A 571 8.95 -8.23 -2.95
N TYR A 572 9.19 -6.96 -3.28
CA TYR A 572 8.33 -6.21 -4.22
C TYR A 572 8.20 -6.86 -5.61
N PRO A 573 9.24 -7.44 -6.24
CA PRO A 573 9.07 -8.17 -7.50
C PRO A 573 8.10 -9.35 -7.36
N GLY A 574 8.13 -10.04 -6.21
CA GLY A 574 7.19 -11.10 -5.89
C GLY A 574 5.75 -10.60 -5.73
N LEU A 575 5.56 -9.42 -5.14
CA LEU A 575 4.22 -8.81 -4.97
C LEU A 575 3.57 -8.46 -6.31
N THR A 576 4.37 -7.93 -7.24
CA THR A 576 3.89 -7.44 -8.53
C THR A 576 3.80 -8.54 -9.61
N LYS A 577 4.31 -9.74 -9.31
CA LYS A 577 4.18 -10.93 -10.14
C LYS A 577 2.74 -11.46 -10.13
N THR A 578 2.24 -11.79 -11.32
CA THR A 578 0.87 -12.27 -11.52
C THR A 578 0.80 -13.22 -12.72
N ASP A 579 -0.20 -14.10 -12.73
CA ASP A 579 -0.57 -14.90 -13.89
C ASP A 579 -1.55 -14.17 -14.83
N GLY A 580 -1.88 -12.91 -14.53
CA GLY A 580 -2.82 -12.06 -15.24
C GLY A 580 -4.30 -12.34 -14.92
N LYS A 581 -4.59 -13.28 -14.03
CA LYS A 581 -5.95 -13.60 -13.56
C LYS A 581 -6.19 -13.13 -12.13
N HIS A 582 -5.25 -13.31 -11.21
CA HIS A 582 -5.28 -12.65 -9.90
C HIS A 582 -4.19 -11.59 -9.81
N ILE A 583 -4.59 -10.33 -9.72
CA ILE A 583 -3.68 -9.18 -9.85
C ILE A 583 -3.77 -8.33 -8.59
N ILE A 584 -2.64 -8.14 -7.91
CA ILE A 584 -2.54 -7.29 -6.73
C ILE A 584 -2.24 -5.86 -7.19
N ILE A 585 -3.11 -4.92 -6.78
CA ILE A 585 -3.01 -3.48 -7.03
C ILE A 585 -3.18 -2.71 -5.72
N GLY A 586 -2.88 -1.41 -5.72
CA GLY A 586 -2.84 -0.59 -4.52
C GLY A 586 -1.45 0.01 -4.30
N GLU A 587 -1.35 1.00 -3.41
CA GLU A 587 -0.11 1.76 -3.21
C GLU A 587 1.09 0.88 -2.83
N ALA A 588 0.90 -0.16 -2.03
CA ALA A 588 1.95 -1.13 -1.67
C ALA A 588 2.52 -1.91 -2.87
N ALA A 589 1.81 -1.93 -4.00
CA ALA A 589 2.19 -2.58 -5.24
C ALA A 589 2.63 -1.55 -6.31
N SER A 590 3.26 -0.47 -5.85
CA SER A 590 3.91 0.61 -6.61
C SER A 590 5.20 1.06 -5.92
N ALA A 591 5.99 1.93 -6.55
CA ALA A 591 7.15 2.54 -5.91
C ALA A 591 6.84 3.80 -5.06
N HIS A 592 5.60 4.28 -5.09
CA HIS A 592 5.19 5.54 -4.45
C HIS A 592 4.19 5.24 -3.34
N HIS A 593 4.70 4.66 -2.26
CA HIS A 593 3.92 4.28 -1.08
C HIS A 593 3.28 5.50 -0.40
N ALA A 594 2.20 5.27 0.35
CA ALA A 594 1.46 6.30 1.10
C ALA A 594 0.79 7.42 0.25
N TRP A 595 0.94 7.41 -1.08
CA TRP A 595 0.36 8.39 -1.98
C TRP A 595 -0.74 7.81 -2.87
N VAL A 596 -1.68 8.68 -3.27
CA VAL A 596 -2.73 8.31 -4.24
C VAL A 596 -2.11 7.85 -5.56
N VAL A 597 -1.00 8.47 -5.99
CA VAL A 597 -0.37 8.12 -7.27
C VAL A 597 0.09 6.67 -7.33
N GLY A 598 0.61 6.11 -6.23
CA GLY A 598 0.99 4.70 -6.18
C GLY A 598 -0.19 3.75 -6.41
N ALA A 599 -1.36 4.10 -5.88
CA ALA A 599 -2.60 3.36 -6.15
C ALA A 599 -3.02 3.43 -7.63
N LEU A 600 -2.78 4.57 -8.31
CA LEU A 600 -3.10 4.74 -9.73
C LEU A 600 -2.09 4.02 -10.64
N GLU A 601 -0.79 4.15 -10.38
CA GLU A 601 0.28 3.49 -11.14
C GLU A 601 0.15 1.95 -11.08
N SER A 602 -0.11 1.41 -9.89
CA SER A 602 -0.34 -0.03 -9.70
C SER A 602 -1.57 -0.54 -10.46
N ALA A 603 -2.65 0.25 -10.55
CA ALA A 603 -3.83 -0.08 -11.34
C ALA A 603 -3.55 -0.09 -12.85
N VAL A 604 -2.77 0.86 -13.37
CA VAL A 604 -2.33 0.87 -14.78
C VAL A 604 -1.47 -0.36 -15.09
N ARG A 605 -0.48 -0.67 -14.24
CA ARG A 605 0.33 -1.90 -14.34
C ARG A 605 -0.57 -3.13 -14.35
N GLY A 606 -1.47 -3.25 -13.39
CA GLY A 606 -2.35 -4.40 -13.26
C GLY A 606 -3.22 -4.61 -14.51
N VAL A 607 -3.83 -3.55 -15.04
CA VAL A 607 -4.67 -3.67 -16.24
C VAL A 607 -3.83 -4.08 -17.45
N TYR A 608 -2.60 -3.56 -17.58
CA TYR A 608 -1.70 -4.01 -18.62
C TYR A 608 -1.35 -5.51 -18.50
N GLN A 609 -1.06 -6.01 -17.29
CA GLN A 609 -0.79 -7.43 -17.05
C GLN A 609 -1.99 -8.32 -17.42
N PHE A 610 -3.22 -7.89 -17.08
CA PHE A 610 -4.46 -8.54 -17.52
C PHE A 610 -4.57 -8.59 -19.05
N LEU A 611 -4.45 -7.43 -19.73
CA LEU A 611 -4.57 -7.35 -21.18
C LEU A 611 -3.52 -8.23 -21.88
N PHE A 612 -2.29 -8.22 -21.38
CA PHE A 612 -1.20 -9.01 -21.92
C PHE A 612 -1.51 -10.51 -21.84
N LYS A 613 -1.95 -11.02 -20.67
CA LYS A 613 -2.35 -12.43 -20.50
C LYS A 613 -3.46 -12.83 -21.46
N HIS A 614 -4.42 -11.96 -21.71
CA HIS A 614 -5.57 -12.26 -22.54
C HIS A 614 -5.40 -11.91 -24.03
N SER A 615 -4.27 -11.31 -24.44
CA SER A 615 -4.00 -10.90 -25.83
C SER A 615 -4.10 -12.05 -26.85
N LYS A 616 -3.76 -13.29 -26.44
CA LYS A 616 -3.88 -14.51 -27.25
C LYS A 616 -5.30 -14.96 -27.52
N ARG A 617 -6.22 -14.59 -26.64
CA ARG A 617 -7.58 -15.13 -26.57
C ARG A 617 -8.64 -14.07 -26.88
N SER A 618 -8.23 -12.81 -26.98
CA SER A 618 -9.09 -11.69 -27.36
C SER A 618 -8.36 -10.70 -28.26
N ALA A 619 -8.92 -10.45 -29.44
CA ALA A 619 -8.39 -9.49 -30.38
C ALA A 619 -8.42 -8.06 -29.80
N ALA A 620 -9.44 -7.74 -28.99
CA ALA A 620 -9.56 -6.46 -28.31
C ALA A 620 -8.47 -6.27 -27.25
N ALA A 621 -8.19 -7.30 -26.45
CA ALA A 621 -7.11 -7.28 -25.46
C ALA A 621 -5.74 -7.11 -26.14
N ALA A 622 -5.51 -7.76 -27.28
CA ALA A 622 -4.28 -7.58 -28.06
C ALA A 622 -4.11 -6.14 -28.57
N ARG A 623 -5.18 -5.53 -29.11
CA ARG A 623 -5.15 -4.13 -29.57
C ARG A 623 -4.89 -3.16 -28.42
N ALA A 624 -5.50 -3.37 -27.27
CA ALA A 624 -5.31 -2.54 -26.08
C ALA A 624 -3.88 -2.68 -25.52
N THR A 625 -3.35 -3.90 -25.45
CA THR A 625 -1.94 -4.17 -25.08
C THR A 625 -0.97 -3.42 -25.99
N GLU A 626 -1.18 -3.54 -27.31
CA GLU A 626 -0.39 -2.80 -28.30
C GLU A 626 -0.53 -1.29 -28.09
N GLY A 627 -1.74 -0.81 -27.77
CA GLY A 627 -2.02 0.57 -27.41
C GLY A 627 -1.14 1.09 -26.26
N TYR A 628 -0.92 0.29 -25.22
CA TYR A 628 0.01 0.65 -24.13
C TYR A 628 1.46 0.66 -24.62
N ASN A 629 1.88 -0.38 -25.36
CA ASN A 629 3.26 -0.52 -25.86
C ASN A 629 3.70 0.65 -26.75
N CYS A 630 2.78 1.14 -27.59
CA CYS A 630 3.04 2.28 -28.47
C CYS A 630 2.65 3.64 -27.88
N GLY A 631 2.34 3.72 -26.58
CA GLY A 631 2.01 4.97 -25.89
C GLY A 631 0.72 5.64 -26.36
N LYS A 632 -0.23 4.87 -26.92
CA LYS A 632 -1.52 5.36 -27.43
C LYS A 632 -2.64 5.35 -26.39
N VAL A 633 -2.47 4.69 -25.24
CA VAL A 633 -3.41 4.84 -24.12
C VAL A 633 -3.16 6.19 -23.46
N ARG A 634 -4.20 7.03 -23.42
CA ARG A 634 -4.07 8.43 -22.96
C ARG A 634 -3.93 8.49 -21.43
N ALA A 635 -3.33 9.57 -20.94
CA ALA A 635 -3.43 9.96 -19.55
C ALA A 635 -4.91 10.20 -19.11
N PRO A 636 -5.25 9.92 -17.85
CA PRO A 636 -4.41 9.34 -16.79
C PRO A 636 -4.29 7.80 -16.87
N PHE A 637 -4.91 7.14 -17.84
CA PHE A 637 -4.99 5.67 -17.93
C PHE A 637 -3.71 5.00 -18.48
N GLY A 638 -2.87 5.77 -19.16
CA GLY A 638 -1.50 5.46 -19.54
C GLY A 638 -0.62 6.71 -19.37
N PRO A 639 0.69 6.67 -19.67
CA PRO A 639 1.49 5.51 -20.05
C PRO A 639 1.67 4.53 -18.89
N LEU A 640 2.37 3.42 -19.11
CA LEU A 640 2.81 2.53 -18.03
C LEU A 640 3.77 3.28 -17.06
N PRO A 641 3.77 2.93 -15.76
CA PRO A 641 4.71 3.49 -14.78
C PRO A 641 6.17 3.31 -15.21
N SER A 642 7.06 4.21 -14.81
CA SER A 642 8.48 4.20 -15.23
C SER A 642 9.31 3.18 -14.45
N GLU A 643 8.92 2.88 -13.22
CA GLU A 643 9.49 1.83 -12.37
C GLU A 643 9.14 0.40 -12.85
N TYR A 644 8.19 0.29 -13.77
CA TYR A 644 7.77 -1.00 -14.29
C TYR A 644 8.75 -1.47 -15.36
N ASP A 645 9.62 -2.41 -14.97
CA ASP A 645 10.53 -3.08 -15.88
C ASP A 645 9.74 -3.90 -16.91
N ARG A 646 9.86 -3.51 -18.18
CA ARG A 646 9.25 -4.20 -19.33
C ARG A 646 10.18 -5.30 -19.90
N THR A 647 11.40 -5.40 -19.37
CA THR A 647 12.49 -6.25 -19.86
C THR A 647 12.43 -7.66 -19.30
N SER A 648 11.96 -7.82 -18.06
CA SER A 648 11.56 -9.11 -17.54
C SER A 648 10.37 -9.57 -18.37
N GLU A 649 10.51 -10.67 -19.11
CA GLU A 649 9.36 -11.40 -19.64
C GLU A 649 8.31 -11.44 -18.52
N VAL A 650 7.05 -11.10 -18.80
CA VAL A 650 5.99 -11.50 -17.88
C VAL A 650 6.09 -13.02 -17.90
N ASP A 651 6.81 -13.55 -16.93
CA ASP A 651 7.07 -14.97 -16.72
C ASP A 651 5.76 -15.53 -16.21
N LEU A 652 4.78 -15.53 -17.12
CA LEU A 652 3.52 -16.19 -16.95
C LEU A 652 3.91 -17.63 -16.64
N PRO A 653 3.50 -18.18 -15.48
CA PRO A 653 3.71 -19.60 -15.22
C PRO A 653 3.26 -20.35 -16.48
N ASP A 654 4.12 -21.21 -17.03
CA ASP A 654 3.78 -22.03 -18.19
C ASP A 654 2.36 -22.54 -17.98
N ASP A 655 1.45 -22.16 -18.88
CA ASP A 655 0.12 -22.75 -18.91
C ASP A 655 0.38 -24.26 -19.05
N VAL A 656 0.18 -25.04 -17.99
CA VAL A 656 0.30 -26.50 -18.02
C VAL A 656 -0.90 -27.03 -18.81
N CYS A 657 -1.00 -26.67 -20.08
CA CYS A 657 -1.98 -27.16 -21.04
C CYS A 657 -1.61 -26.74 -22.47
N GLY A 658 -0.98 -27.67 -23.19
CA GLY A 658 -1.18 -27.83 -24.64
C GLY A 658 -0.12 -27.27 -25.59
N ASP A 659 0.35 -28.17 -26.48
CA ASP A 659 0.99 -27.90 -27.79
C ASP A 659 2.49 -27.59 -27.86
N ARG A 660 3.32 -28.60 -27.56
CA ARG A 660 4.50 -28.87 -28.42
C ARG A 660 4.13 -29.94 -29.45
N LYS A 661 4.11 -29.54 -30.72
CA LYS A 661 4.22 -30.47 -31.86
C LYS A 661 5.50 -31.29 -31.67
N LEU A 662 5.34 -32.62 -31.62
CA LEU A 662 6.45 -33.57 -31.65
C LEU A 662 7.23 -33.42 -32.96
N GLY A 663 8.28 -32.60 -32.93
CA GLY A 663 9.46 -32.79 -33.76
C GLY A 663 10.42 -33.68 -32.99
N GLU A 664 10.70 -34.85 -33.54
CA GLU A 664 11.63 -35.91 -33.12
C GLU A 664 12.62 -35.51 -32.00
N ALA A 665 12.18 -35.64 -30.75
CA ALA A 665 13.05 -35.63 -29.59
C ALA A 665 12.93 -36.98 -28.89
N LYS A 666 14.07 -37.66 -28.78
CA LYS A 666 14.24 -38.99 -28.20
C LYS A 666 13.47 -39.13 -26.88
N GLU A 667 12.76 -40.25 -26.75
CA GLU A 667 12.09 -40.70 -25.53
C GLU A 667 12.97 -40.47 -24.30
N ASN A 668 12.54 -39.59 -23.41
CA ASN A 668 12.92 -39.63 -22.01
C ASN A 668 11.63 -39.68 -21.20
N LYS A 669 11.47 -40.79 -20.49
CA LYS A 669 10.31 -41.14 -19.66
C LYS A 669 10.17 -40.22 -18.45
N GLU A 670 8.91 -39.95 -18.12
CA GLU A 670 8.37 -39.75 -16.76
C GLU A 670 8.92 -38.60 -15.89
N HIS A 671 8.20 -37.46 -15.90
CA HIS A 671 8.14 -36.57 -14.74
C HIS A 671 6.67 -36.24 -14.39
N PRO A 672 6.23 -36.38 -13.13
CA PRO A 672 4.85 -36.09 -12.73
C PRO A 672 4.54 -34.58 -12.69
N PRO A 673 3.26 -34.17 -12.76
CA PRO A 673 2.88 -32.76 -12.69
C PRO A 673 3.22 -32.16 -11.31
N ARG A 674 4.03 -31.09 -11.30
CA ARG A 674 4.53 -30.37 -10.11
C ARG A 674 3.44 -29.98 -9.07
N GLY A 675 2.17 -29.91 -9.48
CA GLY A 675 1.05 -29.54 -8.60
C GLY A 675 0.62 -30.62 -7.59
N GLU A 676 0.74 -31.91 -7.92
CA GLU A 676 0.40 -32.98 -6.97
C GLU A 676 1.51 -33.17 -5.93
N TRP A 677 2.77 -32.89 -6.30
CA TRP A 677 3.90 -32.82 -5.37
C TRP A 677 3.71 -31.72 -4.32
N ALA A 678 3.24 -30.54 -4.73
CA ALA A 678 2.95 -29.43 -3.81
C ALA A 678 1.80 -29.77 -2.85
N ARG A 679 0.77 -30.49 -3.31
CA ARG A 679 -0.33 -30.96 -2.44
C ARG A 679 0.15 -31.98 -1.42
N ALA A 680 0.92 -32.98 -1.84
CA ALA A 680 1.52 -33.95 -0.94
C ALA A 680 2.39 -33.23 0.12
N GLN A 681 3.21 -32.26 -0.30
CA GLN A 681 4.05 -31.47 0.60
C GLN A 681 3.25 -30.70 1.66
N VAL A 682 2.12 -30.09 1.29
CA VAL A 682 1.25 -29.37 2.26
C VAL A 682 0.66 -30.34 3.29
N VAL A 683 0.24 -31.53 2.87
CA VAL A 683 -0.29 -32.55 3.79
C VAL A 683 0.80 -33.09 4.72
N PHE A 684 2.00 -33.34 4.19
CA PHE A 684 3.17 -33.75 4.98
C PHE A 684 3.56 -32.69 6.03
N GLU A 685 3.62 -31.41 5.66
CA GLU A 685 3.92 -30.32 6.58
C GLU A 685 2.82 -30.14 7.64
N SER A 686 1.55 -30.31 7.27
CA SER A 686 0.42 -30.22 8.21
C SER A 686 0.40 -31.36 9.23
N ALA A 687 0.80 -32.57 8.83
CA ALA A 687 0.99 -33.70 9.74
C ALA A 687 2.21 -33.47 10.65
N ARG A 688 3.31 -32.94 10.11
CA ARG A 688 4.54 -32.63 10.86
C ARG A 688 4.28 -31.58 11.94
N LEU A 689 3.58 -30.51 11.60
CA LEU A 689 3.25 -29.42 12.52
C LEU A 689 2.38 -29.90 13.68
N ARG A 690 1.42 -30.82 13.44
CA ARG A 690 0.60 -31.43 14.50
C ARG A 690 1.41 -32.28 15.48
N GLN A 691 2.52 -32.85 15.03
CA GLN A 691 3.44 -33.64 15.86
C GLN A 691 4.43 -32.76 16.66
N GLY A 692 4.46 -31.44 16.42
CA GLY A 692 5.20 -30.48 17.24
C GLY A 692 6.74 -30.59 17.14
N GLY A 693 7.28 -31.13 16.03
CA GLY A 693 8.72 -31.31 15.83
C GLY A 693 9.20 -30.95 14.42
N ASP A 694 10.52 -30.83 14.26
CA ASP A 694 11.17 -30.46 12.99
C ASP A 694 11.20 -31.60 11.95
N VAL A 695 10.86 -32.82 12.37
CA VAL A 695 10.85 -34.02 11.53
C VAL A 695 9.50 -34.71 11.68
N LEU A 696 8.90 -35.09 10.55
CA LEU A 696 7.69 -35.90 10.55
C LEU A 696 8.04 -37.30 11.04
N LYS A 697 7.38 -37.74 12.11
CA LYS A 697 7.51 -39.08 12.68
C LYS A 697 6.44 -40.00 12.08
N PRO A 698 6.81 -40.95 11.21
CA PRO A 698 5.84 -41.82 10.54
C PRO A 698 4.97 -42.62 11.52
N GLU A 699 5.52 -43.01 12.67
CA GLU A 699 4.83 -43.74 13.72
C GLU A 699 3.70 -42.95 14.42
N LEU A 700 3.65 -41.64 14.21
CA LEU A 700 2.62 -40.74 14.76
C LEU A 700 1.59 -40.29 13.70
N LEU A 701 1.61 -40.86 12.49
CA LEU A 701 0.62 -40.58 11.45
C LEU A 701 -0.68 -41.33 11.75
N THR A 702 -1.81 -40.61 11.67
CA THR A 702 -3.14 -41.23 11.76
C THR A 702 -3.54 -41.87 10.43
N GLU A 703 -4.52 -42.78 10.43
CA GLU A 703 -5.06 -43.35 9.18
C GLU A 703 -5.56 -42.27 8.21
N ASP A 704 -6.17 -41.20 8.73
CA ASP A 704 -6.64 -40.06 7.93
C ASP A 704 -5.48 -39.30 7.28
N ASP A 705 -4.35 -39.13 8.00
CA ASP A 705 -3.15 -38.50 7.47
C ASP A 705 -2.54 -39.35 6.35
N VAL A 706 -2.48 -40.66 6.55
CA VAL A 706 -1.97 -41.61 5.55
C VAL A 706 -2.86 -41.60 4.31
N LEU A 707 -4.19 -41.57 4.47
CA LEU A 707 -5.13 -41.51 3.35
C LEU A 707 -5.02 -40.20 2.57
N ALA A 708 -4.88 -39.08 3.28
CA ALA A 708 -4.71 -37.75 2.70
C ALA A 708 -3.36 -37.57 1.98
N ILE A 709 -2.30 -38.25 2.43
CA ILE A 709 -0.98 -38.32 1.79
C ILE A 709 -1.03 -39.22 0.55
N LYS A 710 -1.72 -40.35 0.66
CA LYS A 710 -1.78 -41.37 -0.38
C LYS A 710 -2.57 -40.92 -1.62
N GLN A 711 -3.67 -40.19 -1.48
CA GLN A 711 -4.47 -39.71 -2.61
C GLN A 711 -3.67 -38.89 -3.66
N PRO A 712 -2.84 -37.91 -3.29
CA PRO A 712 -1.98 -37.20 -4.25
C PRO A 712 -0.80 -38.07 -4.74
N LEU A 713 -0.23 -38.95 -3.90
CA LEU A 713 0.86 -39.85 -4.30
C LEU A 713 0.43 -40.92 -5.32
N ASP A 714 -0.75 -41.52 -5.16
CA ASP A 714 -1.31 -42.49 -6.10
C ASP A 714 -1.58 -41.86 -7.48
N ARG A 715 -1.69 -40.53 -7.56
CA ARG A 715 -1.82 -39.77 -8.83
C ARG A 715 -0.47 -39.35 -9.42
N LEU A 716 0.61 -39.48 -8.65
CA LEU A 716 1.98 -39.15 -9.04
C LEU A 716 2.74 -40.36 -9.62
N VAL A 717 2.25 -41.58 -9.38
CA VAL A 717 2.85 -42.84 -9.86
C VAL A 717 1.92 -43.43 -10.95
N PRO A 718 2.32 -43.50 -12.22
CA PRO A 718 1.63 -44.34 -13.19
C PRO A 718 1.80 -45.81 -12.77
N ALA A 719 0.76 -46.62 -12.93
CA ALA A 719 0.75 -48.05 -12.58
C ALA A 719 1.89 -48.86 -13.20
#